data_AF-A0A6A6K538-F1
#
_entry.id   AF-A0A6A6K538-F1
#
_cell.length_a   1.000
_cell.length_b   1.000
_cell.length_c   1.000
_cell.angle_alpha   90.00
_cell.angle_beta   90.00
_cell.angle_gamma   90.00
#
_symmetry.space_group_name_H-M   'P 1'
#
loop_
_entity.id
_entity.type
_entity.pdbx_description
1 polymer ?
#
loop_
_entity_poly.entity_id
_entity_poly.type
_entity_poly.pdbx_seq_one_letter_code
_entity_poly.pdbx_strand_id
1 'polypeptide(L)'
;MRRLNREYVVQRFNEIHGAKYDYSDFEYLSANRKGIINCEVHGPFMQSARNHYKGCGCPKCDTRRVGPCHLYIFSVGDGFVKIGISKDIKRRLTEVKRGIGTGASIALDVEFSSYDRAQKVEKSVHDKLNPYRSTLVSNIGTQIIDGDEHIVIKGVVPIVDDIVMNGILYPAEEIRSSYQSLNGKPAPYDHPQVDGKYVSAAEIRAVNQYHVGSWIENASHDGSKVVVDMKINKRIAESTDKGRDLLSRLTSLITNSSSEPLHVSTGLVLNKKESNGTSKGKKYSYIASNMEFDHLATLPAGIAGAGTPGEGVGIFAANSGEEIERSTVNLSVAEIPDDIADKMSKGWLASVANLLTKKASFNQVADKAHGALILNYEHPYILAVYDDKIGYEVNGEVWQQSYIMNKNVLEFVGERVKAVYKTELEPVETNSEETGMNAEEMKALLADALKPVQEQLTATNAELAAVKAQNAELQSQLTANSKKEEQAMRDAIKSELKWPDSVVNSLSGDALTDAFAQTTKAAPLKEREPETINIQVVGAYLPGIAVKRNSSNKAEVATNATGRIFILGNRRFYGQTIDTAYAADETGVQYRVEVDQEYYVRLAAAAYTIGQELTVGAGGVFKAAAAGDVVCAVFDEKANRTLSAAGFGYDAMHTRMAKNFSGMTGNASTLPKDVWGVWDRTAVEIQRDVLSVFNDVSSLSVSMPIGKLLHYFQTVSDSGDINISLDGRGKAKTDQPVIDYHGTPLPIVDSEFSFGWRQMLAAQSEGYSLDTAASNNAMRKVAEKMEDMVLNGDTTINVGGATIYGLRTAPNRATGTHGLTLATATGAEWVAAFTQAIGLLHAKNFYGPITFYVNYNDWFSASVRDYSTQYGGTILDRIRGIPGVANVVPASRVPVNEILGLVKRSDVFQLLNGMPMTTRAKVRQNPEDD
;
A
#
# COMPACT_ATOMS: atom_id res chain seq x y z
N MET A 1 22.06 25.35 51.53
CA MET A 1 21.74 25.31 50.08
C MET A 1 20.41 26.00 49.87
N ARG A 2 20.38 27.14 49.15
CA ARG A 2 19.11 27.80 48.78
C ARG A 2 18.32 26.84 47.90
N ARG A 3 17.09 26.49 48.28
CA ARG A 3 16.15 25.80 47.39
C ARG A 3 15.90 26.72 46.19
N LEU A 4 16.29 26.29 45.00
CA LEU A 4 15.98 26.99 43.75
C LEU A 4 14.46 26.92 43.55
N ASN A 5 13.78 28.07 43.52
CA ASN A 5 12.36 28.16 43.20
C ASN A 5 12.17 28.27 41.66
N ARG A 6 10.99 27.87 41.17
CA ARG A 6 10.64 27.87 39.74
C ARG A 6 10.93 29.21 39.05
N GLU A 7 10.59 30.32 39.71
CA GLU A 7 10.76 31.68 39.19
C GLU A 7 12.21 32.00 38.87
N TYR A 8 13.13 31.69 39.79
CA TYR A 8 14.57 31.88 39.57
C TYR A 8 15.09 30.98 38.43
N VAL A 9 14.54 29.77 38.30
CA VAL A 9 14.94 28.84 37.24
C VAL A 9 14.50 29.34 35.86
N VAL A 10 13.25 29.80 35.74
CA VAL A 10 12.71 30.38 34.50
C VAL A 10 13.43 31.68 34.12
N GLN A 11 13.74 32.55 35.09
CA GLN A 11 14.52 33.77 34.84
C GLN A 11 15.87 33.45 34.19
N ARG A 12 16.58 32.45 34.72
CA ARG A 12 17.86 32.01 34.14
C ARG A 12 17.71 31.35 32.76
N PHE A 13 16.62 30.65 32.51
CA PHE A 13 16.36 30.11 31.18
C PHE A 13 16.17 31.21 30.15
N ASN A 14 15.45 32.27 30.53
CA ASN A 14 15.27 33.46 29.69
C ASN A 14 16.60 34.18 29.41
N GLU A 15 17.52 34.24 30.39
CA GLU A 15 18.87 34.78 30.17
C GLU A 15 19.66 33.99 29.11
N ILE A 16 19.50 32.66 29.08
CA ILE A 16 20.27 31.77 28.19
C ILE A 16 19.65 31.73 26.78
N HIS A 17 18.33 31.70 26.68
CA HIS A 17 17.61 31.45 25.43
C HIS A 17 16.93 32.70 24.85
N GLY A 18 17.03 33.86 25.50
CA GLY A 18 16.54 35.14 24.99
C GLY A 18 15.02 35.19 24.80
N ALA A 19 14.26 34.65 25.77
CA ALA A 19 12.79 34.56 25.74
C ALA A 19 12.19 33.76 24.57
N LYS A 20 12.95 32.83 23.98
CA LYS A 20 12.52 31.99 22.84
C LYS A 20 11.51 30.88 23.19
N TYR A 21 11.29 30.59 24.46
CA TYR A 21 10.44 29.50 24.91
C TYR A 21 9.42 30.00 25.94
N ASP A 22 8.24 29.40 25.90
CA ASP A 22 7.22 29.56 26.93
C ASP A 22 7.40 28.47 28.00
N TYR A 23 7.27 28.89 29.26
CA TYR A 23 7.47 28.05 30.46
C TYR A 23 6.19 27.94 31.30
N SER A 24 5.04 28.27 30.72
CA SER A 24 3.73 28.20 31.39
C SER A 24 3.50 26.84 32.06
N ASP A 25 3.82 25.74 31.37
CA ASP A 25 3.66 24.37 31.85
C ASP A 25 4.93 23.78 32.54
N PHE A 26 5.97 24.60 32.73
CA PHE A 26 7.23 24.13 33.29
C PHE A 26 7.18 24.06 34.83
N GLU A 27 7.24 22.85 35.39
CA GLU A 27 7.40 22.62 36.82
C GLU A 27 8.83 22.24 37.20
N TYR A 28 9.42 22.97 38.15
CA TYR A 28 10.77 22.68 38.64
C TYR A 28 10.72 21.72 39.84
N LEU A 29 11.08 20.46 39.58
CA LEU A 29 11.12 19.41 40.60
C LEU A 29 12.56 19.10 41.04
N SER A 30 13.49 18.97 40.08
CA SER A 30 14.92 18.86 40.34
C SER A 30 15.73 19.20 39.09
N ALA A 31 17.05 19.39 39.22
CA ALA A 31 17.91 19.70 38.08
C ALA A 31 17.94 18.60 37.00
N ASN A 32 17.75 17.33 37.38
CA ASN A 32 17.85 16.17 36.49
C ASN A 32 16.49 15.70 35.97
N ARG A 33 15.37 16.08 36.61
CA ARG A 33 14.02 15.72 36.17
C ARG A 33 13.63 16.55 34.94
N LYS A 34 12.98 15.91 33.97
CA LYS A 34 12.49 16.57 32.75
C LYS A 34 11.22 17.36 33.08
N GLY A 35 11.14 18.61 32.61
CA GLY A 35 9.94 19.44 32.63
C GLY A 35 9.49 19.78 31.22
N ILE A 36 8.23 20.21 31.08
CA ILE A 36 7.62 20.63 29.81
C ILE A 36 8.08 22.06 29.50
N ILE A 37 8.62 22.27 28.30
CA ILE A 37 9.03 23.58 27.79
C ILE A 37 8.33 23.77 26.44
N ASN A 38 7.67 24.90 26.25
CA ASN A 38 6.88 25.18 25.06
C ASN A 38 7.72 25.97 24.05
N CYS A 39 7.88 25.42 22.84
CA CYS A 39 8.50 26.13 21.74
C CYS A 39 7.43 26.76 20.85
N GLU A 40 7.54 28.05 20.57
CA GLU A 40 6.58 28.78 19.72
C GLU A 40 6.44 28.18 18.31
N VAL A 41 7.51 27.56 17.78
CA VAL A 41 7.52 27.00 16.42
C VAL A 41 7.09 25.53 16.37
N HIS A 42 7.45 24.73 17.39
CA HIS A 42 7.34 23.27 17.31
C HIS A 42 6.49 22.63 18.43
N GLY A 43 5.89 23.44 19.29
CA GLY A 43 5.05 22.98 20.40
C GLY A 43 5.82 22.49 21.64
N PRO A 44 5.14 21.80 22.57
CA PRO A 44 5.71 21.34 23.84
C PRO A 44 6.77 20.25 23.63
N PHE A 45 7.88 20.34 24.37
CA PHE A 45 8.92 19.31 24.42
C PHE A 45 9.48 19.14 25.83
N MET A 46 10.01 17.95 26.11
CA MET A 46 10.50 17.58 27.45
C MET A 46 12.02 17.71 27.55
N GLN A 47 12.51 18.47 28.53
CA GLN A 47 13.94 18.60 28.80
C GLN A 47 14.24 18.81 30.29
N SER A 48 15.39 18.33 30.77
CA SER A 48 15.82 18.59 32.15
C SER A 48 16.35 20.00 32.31
N ALA A 49 16.11 20.60 33.47
CA ALA A 49 16.60 21.95 33.78
C ALA A 49 18.12 22.04 33.58
N ARG A 50 18.88 21.03 34.00
CA ARG A 50 20.34 20.96 33.82
C ARG A 50 20.79 21.05 32.35
N ASN A 51 20.07 20.43 31.44
CA ASN A 51 20.41 20.48 30.01
C ASN A 51 19.99 21.82 29.41
N HIS A 52 18.85 22.35 29.83
CA HIS A 52 18.38 23.66 29.37
C HIS A 52 19.31 24.80 29.83
N TYR A 53 19.86 24.71 31.05
CA TYR A 53 20.93 25.58 31.57
C TYR A 53 22.23 25.55 30.77
N LYS A 54 22.48 24.48 30.01
CA LYS A 54 23.66 24.36 29.13
C LYS A 54 23.43 24.96 27.73
N GLY A 55 22.30 25.64 27.52
CA GLY A 55 21.94 26.19 26.21
C GLY A 55 21.36 25.15 25.24
N CYS A 56 20.96 23.97 25.71
CA CYS A 56 20.24 23.02 24.87
C CYS A 56 18.80 23.53 24.64
N GLY A 57 18.47 23.89 23.41
CA GLY A 57 17.13 24.34 23.02
C GLY A 57 16.18 23.20 22.65
N CYS A 58 15.08 23.55 21.97
CA CYS A 58 14.18 22.58 21.35
C CYS A 58 14.94 21.66 20.37
N PRO A 59 14.80 20.33 20.46
CA PRO A 59 15.48 19.38 19.58
C PRO A 59 15.16 19.57 18.08
N LYS A 60 14.01 20.18 17.78
CA LYS A 60 13.56 20.50 16.42
C LYS A 60 14.06 21.86 15.92
N CYS A 61 14.32 22.82 16.82
CA CYS A 61 14.88 24.14 16.48
C CYS A 61 16.41 24.16 16.33
N ASP A 62 17.12 23.19 16.89
CA ASP A 62 18.58 23.18 16.86
C ASP A 62 19.09 22.89 15.44
N THR A 63 19.50 23.96 14.74
CA THR A 63 20.00 23.97 13.36
C THR A 63 21.28 23.15 13.16
N ARG A 64 21.86 22.59 14.24
CA ARG A 64 22.90 21.55 14.16
C ARG A 64 22.43 20.27 13.45
N ARG A 65 21.13 20.10 13.19
CA ARG A 65 20.57 18.99 12.38
C ARG A 65 20.28 19.34 10.91
N VAL A 66 20.58 20.56 10.45
CA VAL A 66 20.43 20.95 9.04
C VAL A 66 21.82 20.99 8.39
N GLY A 67 21.98 20.36 7.23
CA GLY A 67 23.25 20.23 6.50
C GLY A 67 23.74 18.77 6.33
N PRO A 68 24.79 18.55 5.52
CA PRO A 68 25.29 17.21 5.22
C PRO A 68 25.74 16.47 6.49
N CYS A 69 25.52 15.16 6.51
CA CYS A 69 25.83 14.29 7.64
C CYS A 69 26.18 12.89 7.15
N HIS A 70 26.96 12.16 7.94
CA HIS A 70 27.42 10.82 7.63
C HIS A 70 26.64 9.78 8.41
N LEU A 71 26.10 8.77 7.72
CA LEU A 71 25.66 7.52 8.32
C LEU A 71 26.88 6.60 8.40
N TYR A 72 27.22 6.16 9.61
CA TYR A 72 28.40 5.34 9.85
C TYR A 72 28.03 4.00 10.47
N ILE A 73 28.88 3.01 10.18
CA ILE A 73 28.91 1.71 10.84
C ILE A 73 30.32 1.53 11.38
N PHE A 74 30.46 1.43 12.70
CA PHE A 74 31.72 1.10 13.35
C PHE A 74 31.73 -0.37 13.74
N SER A 75 32.81 -1.07 13.41
CA SER A 75 33.11 -2.38 13.99
C SER A 75 33.80 -2.17 15.33
N VAL A 76 33.42 -2.92 16.36
CA VAL A 76 33.97 -2.85 17.71
C VAL A 76 34.35 -4.26 18.16
N GLY A 77 35.57 -4.68 17.84
CA GLY A 77 36.04 -6.04 18.14
C GLY A 77 35.26 -7.15 17.39
N ASP A 78 35.32 -8.36 17.92
CA ASP A 78 34.73 -9.56 17.32
C ASP A 78 33.19 -9.57 17.49
N GLY A 79 32.48 -9.09 16.47
CA GLY A 79 31.03 -9.29 16.33
C GLY A 79 30.13 -8.15 16.81
N PHE A 80 30.67 -7.03 17.32
CA PHE A 80 29.84 -5.87 17.71
C PHE A 80 29.91 -4.74 16.69
N VAL A 81 28.74 -4.18 16.37
CA VAL A 81 28.61 -3.10 15.40
C VAL A 81 27.83 -1.92 15.99
N LYS A 82 28.40 -0.71 15.90
CA LYS A 82 27.71 0.54 16.25
C LYS A 82 27.31 1.30 14.99
N ILE A 83 26.01 1.47 14.81
CA ILE A 83 25.43 2.24 13.71
C ILE A 83 25.00 3.61 14.25
N GLY A 84 25.21 4.68 13.49
CA GLY A 84 24.77 6.01 13.91
C GLY A 84 24.92 7.08 12.82
N ILE A 85 24.38 8.26 13.09
CA ILE A 85 24.56 9.45 12.25
C ILE A 85 25.45 10.47 12.96
N SER A 86 26.46 10.99 12.27
CA SER A 86 27.32 12.06 12.78
C SER A 86 27.69 13.06 11.69
N LYS A 87 27.87 14.34 12.04
CA LYS A 87 28.49 15.33 11.15
C LYS A 87 30.01 15.27 11.14
N ASP A 88 30.60 14.62 12.14
CA ASP A 88 32.04 14.44 12.30
C ASP A 88 32.30 13.01 12.75
N ILE A 89 32.64 12.15 11.77
CA ILE A 89 32.86 10.73 12.00
C ILE A 89 34.14 10.49 12.82
N LYS A 90 35.16 11.35 12.65
CA LYS A 90 36.45 11.25 13.35
C LYS A 90 36.27 11.48 14.84
N ARG A 91 35.57 12.57 15.21
CA ARG A 91 35.24 12.84 16.63
C ARG A 91 34.43 11.70 17.23
N ARG A 92 33.45 11.17 16.50
CA ARG A 92 32.59 10.09 16.97
C ARG A 92 33.36 8.78 17.18
N LEU A 93 34.30 8.46 16.29
CA LEU A 93 35.19 7.31 16.46
C LEU A 93 36.07 7.47 17.71
N THR A 94 36.62 8.66 17.95
CA THR A 94 37.40 8.95 19.16
C THR A 94 36.58 8.78 20.45
N GLU A 95 35.32 9.25 20.46
CA GLU A 95 34.40 9.04 21.58
C GLU A 95 34.11 7.56 21.84
N VAL A 96 33.91 6.76 20.78
CA VAL A 96 33.64 5.31 20.89
C VAL A 96 34.88 4.56 21.38
N LYS A 97 36.07 4.88 20.84
CA LYS A 97 37.35 4.32 21.30
C LYS A 97 37.61 4.63 22.78
N ARG A 98 37.19 5.80 23.25
CA ARG A 98 37.33 6.22 24.66
C ARG A 98 36.37 5.50 25.61
N GLY A 99 35.21 5.05 25.12
CA GLY A 99 34.19 4.39 25.93
C GLY A 99 34.28 2.85 25.98
N ILE A 100 34.78 2.20 24.93
CA ILE A 100 34.72 0.74 24.77
C ILE A 100 36.12 0.09 24.63
N GLY A 101 37.18 0.89 24.48
CA GLY A 101 38.54 0.40 24.27
C GLY A 101 39.00 0.49 22.80
N THR A 102 40.30 0.25 22.57
CA THR A 102 41.06 0.59 21.35
C THR A 102 40.68 -0.16 20.06
N GLY A 103 39.71 -1.08 20.10
CA GLY A 103 39.33 -1.96 18.98
C GLY A 103 38.27 -1.43 17.99
N ALA A 104 37.85 -0.15 18.09
CA ALA A 104 36.82 0.40 17.20
C ALA A 104 37.39 0.94 15.86
N SER A 105 36.87 0.49 14.73
CA SER A 105 37.25 0.94 13.38
C SER A 105 36.03 1.30 12.53
N ILE A 106 36.21 2.13 11.50
CA ILE A 106 35.13 2.51 10.58
C ILE A 106 34.95 1.37 9.57
N ALA A 107 33.77 0.74 9.59
CA ALA A 107 33.41 -0.32 8.64
C ALA A 107 32.64 0.23 7.43
N LEU A 108 31.83 1.28 7.62
CA LEU A 108 31.11 1.97 6.54
C LEU A 108 30.94 3.46 6.89
N ASP A 109 31.04 4.33 5.89
CA ASP A 109 30.78 5.76 5.96
C ASP A 109 30.05 6.21 4.69
N VAL A 110 28.84 6.77 4.83
CA VAL A 110 28.02 7.26 3.71
C VAL A 110 27.52 8.67 4.02
N GLU A 111 27.84 9.63 3.15
CA GLU A 111 27.39 11.01 3.27
C GLU A 111 25.96 11.19 2.72
N PHE A 112 25.14 11.93 3.46
CA PHE A 112 23.78 12.33 3.09
C PHE A 112 23.68 13.85 3.09
N SER A 113 23.06 14.41 2.05
CA SER A 113 22.80 15.85 1.92
C SER A 113 21.82 16.41 2.97
N SER A 114 21.04 15.53 3.64
CA SER A 114 20.06 15.93 4.64
C SER A 114 19.93 14.89 5.76
N TYR A 115 19.82 15.36 7.00
CA TYR A 115 19.66 14.52 8.19
C TYR A 115 18.38 13.67 8.20
N ASP A 116 17.26 14.17 7.67
CA ASP A 116 16.00 13.42 7.60
C ASP A 116 16.13 12.15 6.75
N ARG A 117 16.82 12.23 5.60
CA ARG A 117 17.12 11.05 4.77
C ARG A 117 18.05 10.08 5.49
N ALA A 118 19.09 10.57 6.14
CA ALA A 118 20.00 9.72 6.92
C ALA A 118 19.24 8.98 8.05
N GLN A 119 18.29 9.63 8.72
CA GLN A 119 17.49 9.04 9.80
C GLN A 119 16.53 7.95 9.30
N LYS A 120 15.90 8.15 8.14
CA LYS A 120 15.05 7.13 7.50
C LYS A 120 15.86 5.89 7.13
N VAL A 121 17.07 6.08 6.60
CA VAL A 121 17.98 4.97 6.24
C VAL A 121 18.52 4.27 7.48
N GLU A 122 18.97 5.02 8.50
CA GLU A 122 19.41 4.48 9.79
C GLU A 122 18.33 3.57 10.41
N LYS A 123 17.08 4.02 10.41
CA LYS A 123 15.93 3.22 10.88
C LYS A 123 15.78 1.93 10.07
N SER A 124 15.80 2.00 8.75
CA SER A 124 15.67 0.82 7.88
C SER A 124 16.82 -0.18 8.08
N VAL A 125 18.05 0.30 8.28
CA VAL A 125 19.21 -0.56 8.59
C VAL A 125 19.02 -1.23 9.95
N HIS A 126 18.55 -0.49 10.97
CA HIS A 126 18.24 -1.08 12.26
C HIS A 126 17.13 -2.14 12.17
N ASP A 127 16.06 -1.88 11.42
CA ASP A 127 14.95 -2.82 11.25
C ASP A 127 15.42 -4.11 10.54
N LYS A 128 16.31 -3.98 9.54
CA LYS A 128 16.88 -5.12 8.78
C LYS A 128 17.94 -5.91 9.56
N LEU A 129 18.62 -5.29 10.50
CA LEU A 129 19.61 -5.95 11.38
C LEU A 129 19.01 -6.46 12.68
N ASN A 130 17.73 -6.16 12.94
CA ASN A 130 17.00 -6.65 14.09
C ASN A 130 16.99 -8.19 14.20
N PRO A 131 16.87 -8.97 13.11
CA PRO A 131 16.95 -10.45 13.15
C PRO A 131 18.35 -11.00 13.47
N TYR A 132 19.41 -10.20 13.26
CA TYR A 132 20.81 -10.62 13.38
C TYR A 132 21.50 -10.12 14.67
N ARG A 133 20.74 -9.45 15.56
CA ARG A 133 21.22 -9.14 16.92
C ARG A 133 21.39 -10.45 17.70
N SER A 134 22.51 -10.60 18.39
CA SER A 134 22.78 -11.80 19.18
C SER A 134 21.63 -12.11 20.16
N THR A 135 21.13 -13.33 20.05
CA THR A 135 19.88 -13.87 20.63
C THR A 135 19.88 -13.97 22.17
N LEU A 136 20.95 -13.55 22.84
CA LEU A 136 21.06 -13.56 24.30
C LEU A 136 20.65 -12.22 24.95
N VAL A 137 20.64 -11.10 24.21
CA VAL A 137 20.36 -9.76 24.78
C VAL A 137 19.03 -9.17 24.27
N SER A 138 18.41 -9.74 23.23
CA SER A 138 17.17 -9.21 22.62
C SER A 138 15.88 -9.62 23.34
N ASN A 139 15.89 -10.75 24.06
CA ASN A 139 14.68 -11.30 24.68
C ASN A 139 14.45 -10.83 26.12
N ILE A 140 15.43 -10.20 26.77
CA ILE A 140 15.25 -9.59 28.10
C ILE A 140 15.33 -8.06 27.97
N GLY A 141 14.20 -7.39 28.20
CA GLY A 141 14.10 -5.94 28.21
C GLY A 141 13.64 -5.40 29.56
N THR A 142 13.71 -4.09 29.75
CA THR A 142 13.04 -3.41 30.87
C THR A 142 11.91 -2.53 30.35
N GLN A 143 10.79 -2.51 31.08
CA GLN A 143 9.61 -1.70 30.77
C GLN A 143 9.07 -1.09 32.07
N ILE A 144 8.56 0.13 32.01
CA ILE A 144 7.84 0.73 33.14
C ILE A 144 6.37 0.34 33.01
N ILE A 145 5.83 -0.35 34.01
CA ILE A 145 4.42 -0.74 34.11
C ILE A 145 3.94 -0.28 35.49
N ASP A 146 2.80 0.43 35.54
CA ASP A 146 2.21 0.96 36.76
C ASP A 146 3.17 1.79 37.65
N GLY A 147 4.14 2.46 37.01
CA GLY A 147 5.13 3.30 37.69
C GLY A 147 6.36 2.55 38.25
N ASP A 148 6.37 1.22 38.21
CA ASP A 148 7.48 0.37 38.66
C ASP A 148 8.28 -0.19 37.45
N GLU A 149 9.59 -0.39 37.62
CA GLU A 149 10.44 -1.05 36.62
C GLU A 149 10.16 -2.56 36.59
N HIS A 150 9.82 -3.07 35.43
CA HIS A 150 9.58 -4.48 35.17
C HIS A 150 10.61 -5.04 34.19
N ILE A 151 11.09 -6.25 34.46
CA ILE A 151 11.90 -7.03 33.52
C ILE A 151 10.94 -7.85 32.68
N VAL A 152 11.05 -7.73 31.35
CA VAL A 152 10.23 -8.44 30.39
C VAL A 152 11.11 -9.46 29.68
N ILE A 153 10.80 -10.74 29.89
CA ILE A 153 11.45 -11.87 29.24
C ILE A 153 10.50 -12.37 28.15
N LYS A 154 10.87 -12.15 26.90
CA LYS A 154 10.14 -12.59 25.72
C LYS A 154 10.58 -13.99 25.30
N GLY A 155 9.67 -14.74 24.71
CA GLY A 155 10.02 -16.03 24.11
C GLY A 155 10.15 -17.19 25.10
N VAL A 156 9.43 -17.17 26.22
CA VAL A 156 9.43 -18.27 27.19
C VAL A 156 8.53 -19.39 26.66
N VAL A 157 9.02 -20.64 26.66
CA VAL A 157 8.26 -21.79 26.15
C VAL A 157 7.76 -22.66 27.32
N PRO A 158 6.46 -22.59 27.68
CA PRO A 158 5.89 -23.39 28.77
C PRO A 158 5.59 -24.84 28.38
N ILE A 159 5.27 -25.11 27.11
CA ILE A 159 4.93 -26.45 26.60
C ILE A 159 5.15 -26.53 25.08
N VAL A 160 5.46 -27.73 24.58
CA VAL A 160 5.63 -28.06 23.17
C VAL A 160 4.60 -29.14 22.80
N ASP A 161 4.09 -29.10 21.57
CA ASP A 161 3.11 -30.06 21.05
C ASP A 161 3.60 -31.51 21.20
N ASP A 162 2.67 -32.41 21.56
CA ASP A 162 2.87 -33.87 21.70
C ASP A 162 3.99 -34.29 22.67
N ILE A 163 4.35 -33.41 23.62
CA ILE A 163 5.35 -33.72 24.65
C ILE A 163 4.81 -34.74 25.65
N VAL A 164 5.70 -35.61 26.15
CA VAL A 164 5.40 -36.51 27.27
C VAL A 164 6.09 -35.99 28.52
N MET A 165 5.29 -35.61 29.52
CA MET A 165 5.78 -35.16 30.83
C MET A 165 5.13 -36.00 31.93
N ASN A 166 5.94 -36.55 32.84
CA ASN A 166 5.48 -37.40 33.96
C ASN A 166 4.59 -38.59 33.54
N GLY A 167 4.87 -39.20 32.38
CA GLY A 167 4.12 -40.34 31.84
C GLY A 167 2.76 -40.00 31.21
N ILE A 168 2.47 -38.70 31.01
CA ILE A 168 1.26 -38.18 30.38
C ILE A 168 1.64 -37.53 29.04
N LEU A 169 0.95 -37.89 27.96
CA LEU A 169 1.04 -37.21 26.67
C LEU A 169 0.14 -35.98 26.67
N TYR A 170 0.66 -34.85 26.19
CA TYR A 170 -0.06 -33.60 25.99
C TYR A 170 -0.27 -33.38 24.48
N PRO A 171 -1.44 -33.71 23.92
CA PRO A 171 -1.70 -33.62 22.49
C PRO A 171 -1.67 -32.18 21.98
N ALA A 172 -1.20 -31.98 20.74
CA ALA A 172 -1.19 -30.68 20.07
C ALA A 172 -2.57 -29.98 20.08
N GLU A 173 -3.65 -30.72 19.85
CA GLU A 173 -5.02 -30.16 19.79
C GLU A 173 -5.48 -29.61 21.15
N GLU A 174 -5.25 -30.36 22.22
CA GLU A 174 -5.59 -29.94 23.59
C GLU A 174 -4.77 -28.73 24.01
N ILE A 175 -3.48 -28.67 23.64
CA ILE A 175 -2.62 -27.49 23.87
C ILE A 175 -3.16 -26.28 23.09
N ARG A 176 -3.51 -26.44 21.81
CA ARG A 176 -4.06 -25.36 20.96
C ARG A 176 -5.39 -24.82 21.48
N SER A 177 -6.21 -25.66 22.11
CA SER A 177 -7.47 -25.21 22.70
C SER A 177 -7.29 -24.44 24.02
N SER A 178 -6.22 -24.72 24.77
CA SER A 178 -6.07 -24.26 26.17
C SER A 178 -4.98 -23.20 26.38
N TYR A 179 -4.00 -23.05 25.49
CA TYR A 179 -2.81 -22.20 25.71
C TYR A 179 -3.12 -20.72 26.03
N GLN A 180 -4.23 -20.18 25.51
CA GLN A 180 -4.63 -18.79 25.77
C GLN A 180 -4.93 -18.54 27.25
N SER A 181 -5.29 -19.58 28.01
CA SER A 181 -5.55 -19.49 29.45
C SER A 181 -4.31 -19.17 30.29
N LEU A 182 -3.11 -19.20 29.70
CA LEU A 182 -1.87 -18.77 30.35
C LEU A 182 -1.79 -17.24 30.55
N ASN A 183 -2.51 -16.45 29.74
CA ASN A 183 -2.49 -14.99 29.85
C ASN A 183 -3.07 -14.53 31.20
N GLY A 184 -2.31 -13.70 31.93
CA GLY A 184 -2.69 -13.18 33.24
C GLY A 184 -2.45 -14.15 34.41
N LYS A 185 -1.91 -15.35 34.15
CA LYS A 185 -1.59 -16.31 35.22
C LYS A 185 -0.29 -15.93 35.94
N PRO A 186 -0.17 -16.22 37.25
CA PRO A 186 1.04 -15.94 38.01
C PRO A 186 2.21 -16.83 37.56
N ALA A 187 3.43 -16.32 37.69
CA ALA A 187 4.66 -17.05 37.38
C ALA A 187 5.53 -17.22 38.64
N PRO A 188 5.17 -18.09 39.60
CA PRO A 188 5.86 -18.20 40.88
C PRO A 188 7.31 -18.70 40.74
N TYR A 189 8.11 -18.48 41.78
CA TYR A 189 9.41 -19.11 41.94
C TYR A 189 9.23 -20.45 42.66
N ASP A 190 9.45 -21.55 41.93
CA ASP A 190 9.15 -22.95 42.29
C ASP A 190 7.64 -23.29 42.36
N HIS A 191 7.30 -24.59 42.34
CA HIS A 191 5.92 -25.06 42.46
C HIS A 191 5.38 -24.80 43.88
N PRO A 192 4.25 -24.09 44.02
CA PRO A 192 3.69 -23.80 45.33
C PRO A 192 3.21 -25.05 46.06
N GLN A 193 3.67 -25.19 47.30
CA GLN A 193 3.26 -26.27 48.19
C GLN A 193 2.79 -25.71 49.53
N VAL A 194 1.71 -26.29 50.04
CA VAL A 194 1.16 -26.01 51.35
C VAL A 194 0.99 -27.34 52.07
N ASP A 195 1.60 -27.47 53.25
CA ASP A 195 1.55 -28.68 54.08
C ASP A 195 1.99 -29.96 53.31
N GLY A 196 2.96 -29.82 52.40
CA GLY A 196 3.52 -30.90 51.58
C GLY A 196 2.67 -31.30 50.36
N LYS A 197 1.60 -30.57 50.06
CA LYS A 197 0.73 -30.80 48.89
C LYS A 197 0.87 -29.66 47.89
N TYR A 198 0.87 -29.99 46.60
CA TYR A 198 0.83 -29.00 45.53
C TYR A 198 -0.51 -28.26 45.55
N VAL A 199 -0.45 -26.94 45.52
CA VAL A 199 -1.62 -26.06 45.51
C VAL A 199 -1.55 -25.08 44.33
N SER A 200 -2.68 -24.45 44.02
CA SER A 200 -2.74 -23.39 43.01
C SER A 200 -1.84 -22.22 43.42
N ALA A 201 -1.17 -21.62 42.43
CA ALA A 201 -0.36 -20.43 42.66
C ALA A 201 -1.18 -19.18 43.03
N ALA A 202 -2.50 -19.23 42.86
CA ALA A 202 -3.42 -18.17 43.27
C ALA A 202 -3.83 -18.27 44.75
N GLU A 203 -3.52 -19.37 45.46
CA GLU A 203 -3.84 -19.49 46.89
C GLU A 203 -3.03 -18.49 47.73
N ILE A 204 -3.67 -17.83 48.70
CA ILE A 204 -3.04 -16.76 49.49
C ILE A 204 -1.75 -17.24 50.19
N ARG A 205 -1.75 -18.46 50.75
CA ARG A 205 -0.55 -19.05 51.39
C ARG A 205 0.58 -19.27 50.37
N ALA A 206 0.23 -19.71 49.15
CA ALA A 206 1.18 -19.88 48.05
C ALA A 206 1.74 -18.54 47.57
N VAL A 207 0.89 -17.52 47.38
CA VAL A 207 1.29 -16.17 46.98
C VAL A 207 2.31 -15.59 47.95
N ASN A 208 2.06 -15.68 49.26
CA ASN A 208 2.93 -15.11 50.29
C ASN A 208 4.34 -15.72 50.31
N GLN A 209 4.51 -16.96 49.83
CA GLN A 209 5.77 -17.71 49.95
C GLN A 209 6.51 -17.91 48.62
N TYR A 210 5.80 -17.94 47.48
CA TYR A 210 6.35 -18.30 46.17
C TYR A 210 6.21 -17.20 45.12
N HIS A 211 5.43 -16.14 45.37
CA HIS A 211 5.27 -15.04 44.42
C HIS A 211 6.47 -14.09 44.44
N VAL A 212 7.01 -13.77 43.26
CA VAL A 212 8.15 -12.84 43.09
C VAL A 212 7.79 -11.61 42.25
N GLY A 213 6.51 -11.26 42.20
CA GLY A 213 6.02 -10.11 41.41
C GLY A 213 5.95 -10.39 39.91
N SER A 214 5.78 -11.65 39.53
CA SER A 214 5.89 -12.13 38.15
C SER A 214 4.60 -12.75 37.63
N TRP A 215 4.30 -12.48 36.36
CA TRP A 215 3.12 -12.98 35.65
C TRP A 215 3.38 -13.15 34.15
N ILE A 216 2.42 -13.76 33.46
CA ILE A 216 2.51 -14.13 32.04
C ILE A 216 1.57 -13.28 31.19
N GLU A 217 2.02 -12.86 30.01
CA GLU A 217 1.21 -12.21 28.97
C GLU A 217 1.63 -12.68 27.56
N ASN A 218 0.87 -12.27 26.54
CA ASN A 218 1.15 -12.50 25.12
C ASN A 218 1.35 -13.99 24.74
N ALA A 219 0.55 -14.87 25.32
CA ALA A 219 0.54 -16.28 24.95
C ALA A 219 0.14 -16.46 23.48
N SER A 220 1.00 -17.15 22.74
CA SER A 220 0.84 -17.45 21.31
C SER A 220 1.28 -18.89 21.04
N HIS A 221 0.79 -19.48 19.95
CA HIS A 221 1.23 -20.78 19.47
C HIS A 221 2.01 -20.56 18.17
N ASP A 222 3.28 -20.92 18.17
CA ASP A 222 4.22 -20.73 17.07
C ASP A 222 4.70 -22.11 16.56
N GLY A 223 4.11 -22.56 15.45
CA GLY A 223 4.42 -23.86 14.83
C GLY A 223 4.03 -25.04 15.72
N SER A 224 4.98 -25.56 16.49
CA SER A 224 4.83 -26.72 17.38
C SER A 224 5.07 -26.40 18.86
N LYS A 225 5.18 -25.12 19.22
CA LYS A 225 5.46 -24.67 20.60
C LYS A 225 4.57 -23.51 21.02
N VAL A 226 4.23 -23.47 22.31
CA VAL A 226 3.59 -22.29 22.91
C VAL A 226 4.68 -21.31 23.32
N VAL A 227 4.48 -20.02 23.08
CA VAL A 227 5.41 -18.95 23.44
C VAL A 227 4.68 -17.88 24.24
N VAL A 228 5.27 -17.47 25.37
CA VAL A 228 4.72 -16.45 26.27
C VAL A 228 5.77 -15.41 26.66
N ASP A 229 5.32 -14.23 27.08
CA ASP A 229 6.14 -13.20 27.70
C ASP A 229 5.99 -13.28 29.23
N MET A 230 7.10 -13.39 29.95
CA MET A 230 7.13 -13.32 31.42
C MET A 230 7.56 -11.93 31.86
N LYS A 231 6.73 -11.29 32.70
CA LYS A 231 7.03 -9.99 33.30
C LYS A 231 7.36 -10.16 34.76
N ILE A 232 8.36 -9.43 35.27
CA ILE A 232 8.82 -9.50 36.65
C ILE A 232 8.94 -8.07 37.19
N ASN A 233 8.15 -7.71 38.21
CA ASN A 233 8.29 -6.44 38.91
C ASN A 233 9.59 -6.44 39.72
N LYS A 234 10.55 -5.62 39.31
CA LYS A 234 11.89 -5.61 39.91
C LYS A 234 11.87 -5.19 41.38
N ARG A 235 11.02 -4.23 41.75
CA ARG A 235 10.88 -3.76 43.14
C ARG A 235 10.40 -4.88 44.07
N ILE A 236 9.42 -5.67 43.62
CA ILE A 236 8.89 -6.80 44.40
C ILE A 236 9.90 -7.95 44.44
N ALA A 237 10.51 -8.30 43.30
CA ALA A 237 11.52 -9.34 43.23
C ALA A 237 12.73 -9.03 44.14
N GLU A 238 13.22 -7.79 44.18
CA GLU A 238 14.31 -7.35 45.06
C GLU A 238 13.97 -7.45 46.55
N SER A 239 12.68 -7.39 46.92
CA SER A 239 12.23 -7.45 48.32
C SER A 239 12.23 -8.87 48.92
N THR A 240 12.34 -9.92 48.09
CA THR A 240 12.29 -11.32 48.52
C THR A 240 13.61 -12.05 48.23
N ASP A 241 13.99 -13.03 49.06
CA ASP A 241 15.19 -13.84 48.81
C ASP A 241 15.11 -14.60 47.48
N LYS A 242 13.95 -15.20 47.19
CA LYS A 242 13.67 -15.94 45.94
C LYS A 242 13.73 -15.04 44.71
N GLY A 243 13.19 -13.83 44.80
CA GLY A 243 13.24 -12.86 43.70
C GLY A 243 14.66 -12.35 43.45
N ARG A 244 15.46 -12.11 44.49
CA ARG A 244 16.89 -11.77 44.34
C ARG A 244 17.69 -12.88 43.67
N ASP A 245 17.43 -14.14 44.00
CA ASP A 245 18.05 -15.30 43.33
C ASP A 245 17.69 -15.34 41.84
N LEU A 246 16.40 -15.21 41.52
CA LEU A 246 15.93 -15.15 40.12
C LEU A 246 16.59 -14.01 39.33
N LEU A 247 16.64 -12.82 39.91
CA LEU A 247 17.28 -11.65 39.27
C LEU A 247 18.79 -11.86 39.06
N SER A 248 19.48 -12.49 40.02
CA SER A 248 20.90 -12.83 39.91
C SER A 248 21.16 -13.83 38.78
N ARG A 249 20.30 -14.85 38.64
CA ARG A 249 20.38 -15.85 37.58
C ARG A 249 20.07 -15.27 36.20
N LEU A 250 19.08 -14.39 36.10
CA LEU A 250 18.79 -13.64 34.88
C LEU A 250 19.95 -12.71 34.49
N THR A 251 20.57 -12.05 35.47
CA THR A 251 21.74 -11.19 35.23
C THR A 251 22.95 -12.01 34.79
N SER A 252 23.16 -13.20 35.38
CA SER A 252 24.19 -14.15 34.95
C SER A 252 23.99 -14.63 33.50
N LEU A 253 22.74 -14.90 33.10
CA LEU A 253 22.39 -15.27 31.71
C LEU A 253 22.63 -14.14 30.70
N ILE A 254 22.42 -12.88 31.11
CA ILE A 254 22.71 -11.71 30.27
C ILE A 254 24.21 -11.49 30.10
N THR A 255 25.01 -11.82 31.13
CA THR A 255 26.44 -11.44 31.20
C THR A 255 27.41 -12.56 30.86
N ASN A 256 27.00 -13.83 30.96
CA ASN A 256 27.86 -15.00 30.77
C ASN A 256 27.19 -16.07 29.89
N SER A 257 27.79 -16.37 28.73
CA SER A 257 27.25 -17.33 27.76
C SER A 257 27.32 -18.81 28.17
N SER A 258 27.85 -19.12 29.36
CA SER A 258 28.00 -20.49 29.88
C SER A 258 27.14 -20.79 31.12
N SER A 259 26.17 -19.92 31.45
CA SER A 259 25.25 -20.17 32.57
C SER A 259 24.20 -21.22 32.21
N GLU A 260 23.85 -22.06 33.19
CA GLU A 260 22.78 -23.08 33.07
C GLU A 260 21.44 -22.44 32.64
N PRO A 261 20.75 -23.00 31.62
CA PRO A 261 19.43 -22.50 31.21
C PRO A 261 18.42 -22.49 32.37
N LEU A 262 17.57 -21.47 32.42
CA LEU A 262 16.49 -21.40 33.40
C LEU A 262 15.37 -22.38 33.00
N HIS A 263 15.22 -23.45 33.77
CA HIS A 263 14.11 -24.38 33.61
C HIS A 263 12.80 -23.75 34.07
N VAL A 264 11.72 -24.02 33.32
CA VAL A 264 10.35 -23.67 33.70
C VAL A 264 9.52 -24.94 33.82
N SER A 265 8.45 -24.85 34.60
CA SER A 265 7.49 -25.93 34.76
C SER A 265 6.08 -25.38 34.79
N THR A 266 5.18 -26.06 34.09
CA THR A 266 3.82 -25.59 33.90
C THR A 266 2.87 -26.33 34.83
N GLY A 267 2.16 -25.58 35.67
CA GLY A 267 1.11 -26.10 36.55
C GLY A 267 -0.24 -26.01 35.85
N LEU A 268 -0.98 -27.13 35.80
CA LEU A 268 -2.30 -27.18 35.19
C LEU A 268 -3.21 -28.22 35.86
N VAL A 269 -4.51 -28.03 35.67
CA VAL A 269 -5.54 -29.03 35.97
C VAL A 269 -5.88 -29.75 34.67
N LEU A 270 -6.02 -31.07 34.71
CA LEU A 270 -6.33 -31.89 33.55
C LEU A 270 -7.10 -33.15 33.95
N ASN A 271 -7.84 -33.71 32.99
CA ASN A 271 -8.40 -35.05 33.08
C ASN A 271 -7.44 -36.05 32.44
N LYS A 272 -7.10 -37.11 33.19
CA LYS A 272 -6.24 -38.19 32.69
C LYS A 272 -7.10 -39.27 32.05
N LYS A 273 -6.89 -39.53 30.76
CA LYS A 273 -7.48 -40.66 30.04
C LYS A 273 -6.42 -41.76 29.89
N GLU A 274 -6.71 -42.98 30.35
CA GLU A 274 -5.80 -44.12 30.17
C GLU A 274 -5.56 -44.41 28.69
N SER A 275 -4.29 -44.40 28.29
CA SER A 275 -3.87 -44.74 26.93
C SER A 275 -2.37 -44.97 26.92
N ASN A 276 -1.91 -46.04 26.26
CA ASN A 276 -0.50 -46.41 26.24
C ASN A 276 0.09 -46.18 24.85
N GLY A 277 1.24 -45.53 24.76
CA GLY A 277 1.92 -45.28 23.50
C GLY A 277 3.31 -44.68 23.67
N THR A 278 3.93 -44.26 22.56
CA THR A 278 5.22 -43.55 22.56
C THR A 278 5.07 -42.27 21.74
N SER A 279 5.52 -41.14 22.28
CA SER A 279 5.64 -39.86 21.55
C SER A 279 7.00 -39.25 21.82
N LYS A 280 7.65 -38.70 20.80
CA LYS A 280 9.00 -38.08 20.86
C LYS A 280 10.02 -38.94 21.63
N GLY A 281 9.96 -40.26 21.46
CA GLY A 281 10.85 -41.23 22.11
C GLY A 281 10.54 -41.58 23.57
N LYS A 282 9.49 -41.00 24.19
CA LYS A 282 9.07 -41.30 25.57
C LYS A 282 7.75 -42.08 25.60
N LYS A 283 7.65 -43.06 26.50
CA LYS A 283 6.42 -43.82 26.74
C LYS A 283 5.45 -43.04 27.62
N TYR A 284 4.16 -43.08 27.28
CA TYR A 284 3.08 -42.52 28.10
C TYR A 284 2.06 -43.61 28.45
N SER A 285 1.39 -43.45 29.60
CA SER A 285 0.30 -44.32 30.07
C SER A 285 -1.03 -43.58 30.22
N TYR A 286 -1.00 -42.27 30.02
CA TYR A 286 -2.19 -41.41 30.06
C TYR A 286 -2.08 -40.33 28.97
N ILE A 287 -3.22 -39.89 28.46
CA ILE A 287 -3.36 -38.72 27.60
C ILE A 287 -4.07 -37.62 28.42
N ALA A 288 -3.55 -36.40 28.36
CA ALA A 288 -4.19 -35.24 28.95
C ALA A 288 -5.38 -34.81 28.09
N SER A 289 -6.49 -34.49 28.75
CA SER A 289 -7.68 -33.92 28.14
C SER A 289 -8.28 -32.84 29.05
N ASN A 290 -8.98 -31.85 28.48
CA ASN A 290 -9.60 -30.76 29.24
C ASN A 290 -8.59 -30.03 30.13
N MET A 291 -7.52 -29.52 29.51
CA MET A 291 -6.41 -28.85 30.17
C MET A 291 -6.77 -27.40 30.54
N GLU A 292 -6.47 -26.99 31.77
CA GLU A 292 -6.58 -25.59 32.22
C GLU A 292 -5.31 -25.16 32.96
N PHE A 293 -4.63 -24.12 32.46
CA PHE A 293 -3.38 -23.64 33.05
C PHE A 293 -3.60 -22.84 34.33
N ASP A 294 -2.84 -23.16 35.37
CA ASP A 294 -2.85 -22.48 36.67
C ASP A 294 -1.67 -21.51 36.81
N HIS A 295 -0.45 -21.93 36.49
CA HIS A 295 0.76 -21.10 36.61
C HIS A 295 1.95 -21.60 35.78
N LEU A 296 2.96 -20.75 35.63
CA LEU A 296 4.28 -21.12 35.07
C LEU A 296 5.38 -20.88 36.11
N ALA A 297 5.83 -21.95 36.77
CA ALA A 297 6.86 -21.87 37.79
C ALA A 297 8.25 -21.73 37.14
N THR A 298 9.05 -20.78 37.64
CA THR A 298 10.49 -20.75 37.35
C THR A 298 11.22 -21.61 38.38
N LEU A 299 11.92 -22.64 37.94
CA LEU A 299 12.50 -23.63 38.85
C LEU A 299 13.80 -23.13 39.51
N PRO A 300 14.04 -23.49 40.79
CA PRO A 300 15.32 -23.26 41.46
C PRO A 300 16.51 -23.88 40.71
N ALA A 301 17.72 -23.40 41.00
CA ALA A 301 18.94 -23.94 40.39
C ALA A 301 19.12 -25.44 40.72
N GLY A 302 19.54 -26.23 39.73
CA GLY A 302 19.77 -27.67 39.87
C GLY A 302 18.52 -28.57 39.88
N ILE A 303 17.31 -28.00 39.73
CA ILE A 303 16.05 -28.77 39.61
C ILE A 303 15.64 -28.82 38.13
N ALA A 304 15.66 -30.02 37.55
CA ALA A 304 15.20 -30.24 36.19
C ALA A 304 13.66 -30.20 36.10
N GLY A 305 13.14 -29.44 35.13
CA GLY A 305 11.71 -29.45 34.79
C GLY A 305 11.26 -30.73 34.12
N ALA A 306 9.94 -30.99 34.17
CA ALA A 306 9.33 -32.15 33.53
C ALA A 306 9.47 -32.11 31.99
N GLY A 307 9.52 -30.91 31.42
CA GLY A 307 10.06 -30.63 30.09
C GLY A 307 11.41 -29.91 30.23
N THR A 308 12.40 -30.31 29.44
CA THR A 308 13.75 -29.73 29.51
C THR A 308 14.01 -28.73 28.38
N PRO A 309 14.94 -27.77 28.56
CA PRO A 309 15.35 -26.85 27.51
C PRO A 309 15.88 -27.53 26.24
N GLY A 310 16.42 -28.75 26.35
CA GLY A 310 16.82 -29.57 25.20
C GLY A 310 15.64 -30.14 24.41
N GLU A 311 14.47 -30.27 25.04
CA GLU A 311 13.20 -30.70 24.42
C GLU A 311 12.36 -29.51 23.94
N GLY A 312 12.91 -28.30 23.99
CA GLY A 312 12.25 -27.08 23.57
C GLY A 312 11.44 -26.37 24.66
N VAL A 313 11.45 -26.82 25.93
CA VAL A 313 10.68 -26.22 27.05
C VAL A 313 11.62 -25.48 28.02
N GLY A 314 11.44 -24.18 28.21
CA GLY A 314 12.39 -23.37 28.99
C GLY A 314 12.33 -21.87 28.75
N ILE A 315 13.01 -21.12 29.63
CA ILE A 315 13.42 -19.73 29.35
C ILE A 315 14.67 -19.82 28.48
N PHE A 316 14.55 -19.43 27.20
CA PHE A 316 15.56 -19.61 26.16
C PHE A 316 15.85 -21.07 25.82
N ALA A 317 14.82 -21.92 25.77
CA ALA A 317 14.97 -23.25 25.19
C ALA A 317 15.61 -23.11 23.79
N ALA A 318 16.72 -23.80 23.59
CA ALA A 318 17.42 -23.79 22.32
C ALA A 318 16.42 -24.13 21.21
N ASN A 319 16.50 -23.44 20.07
CA ASN A 319 15.93 -23.96 18.83
C ASN A 319 16.64 -25.30 18.55
N SER A 320 16.19 -26.39 19.17
CA SER A 320 16.68 -27.73 18.93
C SER A 320 16.11 -28.18 17.59
N GLY A 321 16.88 -27.89 16.54
CA GLY A 321 16.54 -28.27 15.18
C GLY A 321 17.39 -27.62 14.08
N GLU A 322 18.55 -27.02 14.38
CA GLU A 322 19.63 -26.80 13.41
C GLU A 322 20.90 -26.40 14.18
N GLU A 323 21.97 -27.17 14.05
CA GLU A 323 23.28 -26.84 14.61
C GLU A 323 23.77 -25.52 14.00
N ILE A 324 23.75 -24.43 14.77
CA ILE A 324 24.50 -23.23 14.42
C ILE A 324 25.94 -23.46 14.86
N GLU A 325 26.80 -23.82 13.91
CA GLU A 325 28.25 -23.88 14.10
C GLU A 325 28.76 -22.59 14.75
N ARG A 326 29.30 -22.74 15.96
CA ARG A 326 30.04 -21.69 16.66
C ARG A 326 31.45 -21.62 16.05
N SER A 327 31.65 -20.75 15.06
CA SER A 327 33.00 -20.41 14.57
C SER A 327 33.59 -19.27 15.39
N THR A 328 34.49 -19.63 16.31
CA THR A 328 35.42 -18.70 16.96
C THR A 328 36.54 -18.38 15.97
N VAL A 329 36.79 -17.12 15.61
CA VAL A 329 38.05 -16.77 14.90
C VAL A 329 38.65 -15.48 15.44
N ASN A 330 39.93 -15.62 15.80
CA ASN A 330 40.80 -14.65 16.43
C ASN A 330 41.10 -13.40 15.59
N LEU A 331 41.16 -12.28 16.29
CA LEU A 331 41.51 -10.94 15.82
C LEU A 331 43.04 -10.69 15.89
N SER A 332 43.78 -11.10 14.87
CA SER A 332 45.14 -10.62 14.55
C SER A 332 45.52 -11.29 13.22
N VAL A 333 45.82 -10.62 12.12
CA VAL A 333 46.86 -9.62 11.89
C VAL A 333 46.54 -8.95 10.55
N ALA A 334 46.71 -7.62 10.50
CA ALA A 334 46.66 -6.81 9.28
C ALA A 334 48.00 -6.90 8.52
N GLU A 335 47.98 -6.81 7.18
CA GLU A 335 48.76 -5.87 6.36
C GLU A 335 48.66 -6.21 4.83
N ILE A 336 48.79 -5.15 4.03
CA ILE A 336 48.48 -4.89 2.59
C ILE A 336 49.53 -5.57 1.65
N PRO A 337 49.42 -5.78 0.29
CA PRO A 337 48.52 -5.27 -0.79
C PRO A 337 47.92 -6.36 -1.72
N ASP A 338 47.16 -5.90 -2.73
CA ASP A 338 46.64 -6.57 -3.94
C ASP A 338 47.01 -8.05 -4.23
N ASP A 339 45.96 -8.82 -4.53
CA ASP A 339 45.86 -10.20 -5.08
C ASP A 339 44.92 -11.14 -4.28
N ILE A 340 44.19 -10.64 -3.28
CA ILE A 340 43.17 -11.41 -2.52
C ILE A 340 41.77 -10.77 -2.64
N ALA A 341 41.42 -10.25 -3.83
CA ALA A 341 40.01 -10.07 -4.17
C ALA A 341 39.34 -11.41 -4.56
N ASP A 342 40.13 -12.47 -4.74
CA ASP A 342 39.66 -13.78 -5.18
C ASP A 342 39.50 -14.84 -4.07
N LYS A 343 39.79 -14.51 -2.79
CA LYS A 343 39.60 -15.47 -1.66
C LYS A 343 39.02 -14.93 -0.36
N MET A 344 38.38 -13.76 -0.37
CA MET A 344 37.44 -13.37 0.70
C MET A 344 36.08 -12.98 0.11
N SER A 345 35.51 -13.90 -0.65
CA SER A 345 34.07 -14.05 -0.69
C SER A 345 33.59 -14.61 0.66
N LYS A 346 32.40 -14.18 1.09
CA LYS A 346 31.63 -14.61 2.28
C LYS A 346 31.81 -13.75 3.53
N GLY A 347 31.08 -12.63 3.54
CA GLY A 347 30.77 -11.89 4.77
C GLY A 347 29.50 -11.08 4.57
N TRP A 348 28.57 -11.14 5.53
CA TRP A 348 27.29 -10.41 5.56
C TRP A 348 27.41 -8.89 5.29
N LEU A 349 28.60 -8.31 5.44
CA LEU A 349 28.91 -6.92 5.09
C LEU A 349 28.79 -6.63 3.59
N ALA A 350 29.08 -7.60 2.71
CA ALA A 350 28.81 -7.48 1.27
C ALA A 350 27.31 -7.52 0.97
N SER A 351 26.56 -8.35 1.71
CA SER A 351 25.10 -8.41 1.63
C SER A 351 24.45 -7.11 2.12
N VAL A 352 24.99 -6.47 3.16
CA VAL A 352 24.53 -5.18 3.67
C VAL A 352 24.91 -4.03 2.74
N ALA A 353 26.08 -4.06 2.10
CA ALA A 353 26.46 -3.11 1.06
C ALA A 353 25.52 -3.20 -0.16
N ASN A 354 25.24 -4.42 -0.63
CA ASN A 354 24.28 -4.67 -1.73
C ASN A 354 22.84 -4.29 -1.36
N LEU A 355 22.48 -4.39 -0.08
CA LEU A 355 21.15 -3.99 0.42
C LEU A 355 20.99 -2.47 0.60
N LEU A 356 22.10 -1.73 0.66
CA LEU A 356 22.16 -0.27 0.82
C LEU A 356 22.39 0.49 -0.50
N THR A 357 23.01 -0.14 -1.50
CA THR A 357 23.13 0.41 -2.85
C THR A 357 22.06 -0.19 -3.77
N LYS A 358 20.84 0.35 -3.69
CA LYS A 358 19.71 0.22 -4.64
C LYS A 358 19.60 -1.09 -5.45
N LYS A 359 18.52 -1.86 -5.26
CA LYS A 359 18.02 -2.82 -6.27
C LYS A 359 18.01 -2.14 -7.64
N ALA A 360 18.73 -2.67 -8.62
CA ALA A 360 18.56 -2.29 -10.02
C ALA A 360 17.12 -2.64 -10.43
N SER A 361 16.46 -1.78 -11.21
CA SER A 361 15.11 -2.07 -11.71
C SER A 361 15.12 -3.32 -12.60
N PHE A 362 14.01 -4.07 -12.68
CA PHE A 362 13.85 -5.25 -13.56
C PHE A 362 14.45 -5.01 -14.96
N ASN A 363 14.12 -3.86 -15.57
CA ASN A 363 14.61 -3.48 -16.89
C ASN A 363 16.14 -3.32 -16.93
N GLN A 364 16.75 -2.76 -15.89
CA GLN A 364 18.22 -2.59 -15.84
C GLN A 364 18.96 -3.93 -15.75
N VAL A 365 18.41 -4.91 -15.03
CA VAL A 365 19.01 -6.24 -14.94
C VAL A 365 18.80 -7.02 -16.25
N ALA A 366 17.59 -6.95 -16.81
CA ALA A 366 17.26 -7.59 -18.08
C ALA A 366 18.10 -7.03 -19.24
N ASP A 367 18.25 -5.72 -19.36
CA ASP A 367 19.05 -5.07 -20.41
C ASP A 367 20.53 -5.45 -20.31
N LYS A 368 21.07 -5.55 -19.08
CA LYS A 368 22.47 -5.93 -18.86
C LYS A 368 22.72 -7.42 -19.09
N ALA A 369 21.77 -8.28 -18.71
CA ALA A 369 21.83 -9.70 -19.04
C ALA A 369 21.76 -9.95 -20.54
N HIS A 370 20.85 -9.24 -21.23
CA HIS A 370 20.75 -9.30 -22.68
C HIS A 370 22.07 -8.84 -23.35
N GLY A 371 22.67 -7.75 -22.87
CA GLY A 371 23.98 -7.27 -23.33
C GLY A 371 25.13 -8.25 -23.08
N ALA A 372 25.10 -9.03 -22.00
CA ALA A 372 26.11 -10.06 -21.72
C ALA A 372 25.91 -11.32 -22.58
N LEU A 373 24.67 -11.70 -22.87
CA LEU A 373 24.34 -12.89 -23.66
C LEU A 373 24.56 -12.68 -25.16
N ILE A 374 24.34 -11.48 -25.69
CA ILE A 374 24.50 -11.20 -27.13
C ILE A 374 25.95 -11.33 -27.63
N LEU A 375 26.92 -11.34 -26.71
CA LEU A 375 28.33 -11.60 -27.01
C LEU A 375 28.58 -13.04 -27.46
N ASN A 376 27.71 -13.99 -27.06
CA ASN A 376 27.89 -15.42 -27.31
C ASN A 376 26.71 -16.06 -28.05
N TYR A 377 25.57 -15.36 -28.19
CA TYR A 377 24.34 -15.86 -28.79
C TYR A 377 23.69 -14.80 -29.68
N GLU A 378 23.22 -15.19 -30.87
CA GLU A 378 22.68 -14.24 -31.87
C GLU A 378 21.32 -13.63 -31.47
N HIS A 379 20.49 -14.34 -30.69
CA HIS A 379 19.16 -13.88 -30.28
C HIS A 379 18.75 -14.38 -28.87
N PRO A 380 19.37 -13.87 -27.78
CA PRO A 380 18.99 -14.24 -26.41
C PRO A 380 17.72 -13.51 -25.96
N TYR A 381 16.73 -14.23 -25.41
CA TYR A 381 15.52 -13.62 -24.85
C TYR A 381 15.43 -13.84 -23.35
N ILE A 382 15.29 -12.76 -22.56
CA ILE A 382 15.14 -12.87 -21.09
C ILE A 382 13.68 -13.16 -20.76
N LEU A 383 13.41 -14.29 -20.10
CA LEU A 383 12.05 -14.71 -19.72
C LEU A 383 11.63 -14.19 -18.35
N ALA A 384 12.54 -14.22 -17.36
CA ALA A 384 12.26 -13.84 -15.99
C ALA A 384 13.54 -13.45 -15.24
N VAL A 385 13.45 -12.45 -14.37
CA VAL A 385 14.53 -12.01 -13.48
C VAL A 385 14.07 -12.17 -12.04
N TYR A 386 14.80 -12.98 -11.27
CA TYR A 386 14.64 -13.18 -9.84
C TYR A 386 15.74 -12.44 -9.07
N ASP A 387 15.61 -12.39 -7.74
CA ASP A 387 16.55 -11.66 -6.87
C ASP A 387 18.00 -12.22 -6.94
N ASP A 388 18.18 -13.50 -7.30
CA ASP A 388 19.48 -14.19 -7.39
C ASP A 388 19.71 -14.95 -8.72
N LYS A 389 18.67 -15.14 -9.53
CA LYS A 389 18.67 -15.97 -10.74
C LYS A 389 17.98 -15.29 -11.91
N ILE A 390 18.36 -15.69 -13.11
CA ILE A 390 17.74 -15.20 -14.35
C ILE A 390 17.43 -16.37 -15.28
N GLY A 391 16.24 -16.35 -15.86
CA GLY A 391 15.78 -17.29 -16.87
C GLY A 391 15.88 -16.65 -18.25
N TYR A 392 16.54 -17.32 -19.19
CA TYR A 392 16.74 -16.83 -20.55
C TYR A 392 16.64 -17.96 -21.59
N GLU A 393 16.15 -17.63 -22.77
CA GLU A 393 16.07 -18.52 -23.93
C GLU A 393 17.21 -18.21 -24.89
N VAL A 394 17.97 -19.24 -25.26
CA VAL A 394 19.03 -19.16 -26.28
C VAL A 394 18.93 -20.39 -27.17
N ASN A 395 19.00 -20.18 -28.49
CA ASN A 395 18.94 -21.24 -29.50
C ASN A 395 17.71 -22.18 -29.36
N GLY A 396 16.57 -21.66 -28.89
CA GLY A 396 15.31 -22.41 -28.72
C GLY A 396 15.23 -23.29 -27.46
N GLU A 397 16.20 -23.20 -26.55
CA GLU A 397 16.18 -23.89 -25.26
C GLU A 397 16.17 -22.88 -24.10
N VAL A 398 15.39 -23.18 -23.05
CA VAL A 398 15.27 -22.33 -21.87
C VAL A 398 16.28 -22.75 -20.80
N TRP A 399 17.03 -21.76 -20.31
CA TRP A 399 18.09 -21.92 -19.32
C TRP A 399 17.82 -21.03 -18.12
N GLN A 400 18.24 -21.48 -16.95
CA GLN A 400 18.26 -20.70 -15.72
C GLN A 400 19.68 -20.68 -15.16
N GLN A 401 20.14 -19.50 -14.77
CA GLN A 401 21.49 -19.31 -14.24
C GLN A 401 21.50 -18.22 -13.16
N SER A 402 22.39 -18.35 -12.17
CA SER A 402 22.55 -17.30 -11.15
C SER A 402 23.36 -16.14 -11.72
N TYR A 403 23.22 -14.94 -11.15
CA TYR A 403 24.01 -13.78 -11.59
C TYR A 403 24.43 -12.90 -10.42
N ILE A 404 25.51 -12.14 -10.63
CA ILE A 404 25.96 -11.10 -9.71
C ILE A 404 26.08 -9.78 -10.46
N MET A 405 25.86 -8.68 -9.72
CA MET A 405 25.98 -7.32 -10.24
C MET A 405 27.25 -6.68 -9.66
N ASN A 406 28.27 -6.53 -10.50
CA ASN A 406 29.53 -5.88 -10.14
C ASN A 406 29.60 -4.50 -10.82
N LYS A 407 29.54 -3.42 -10.03
CA LYS A 407 29.72 -2.01 -10.48
C LYS A 407 29.04 -1.71 -11.84
N ASN A 408 27.74 -2.04 -11.97
CA ASN A 408 26.90 -1.84 -13.16
C ASN A 408 27.10 -2.83 -14.34
N VAL A 409 27.83 -3.93 -14.16
CA VAL A 409 27.98 -5.04 -15.11
C VAL A 409 27.39 -6.32 -14.51
N LEU A 410 26.66 -7.08 -15.32
CA LEU A 410 26.05 -8.36 -14.93
C LEU A 410 26.95 -9.51 -15.35
N GLU A 411 27.32 -10.34 -14.39
CA GLU A 411 28.12 -11.56 -14.63
C GLU A 411 27.31 -12.78 -14.20
N PHE A 412 27.24 -13.79 -15.08
CA PHE A 412 26.59 -15.06 -14.76
C PHE A 412 27.47 -15.91 -13.84
N VAL A 413 26.88 -16.48 -12.80
CA VAL A 413 27.57 -17.26 -11.78
C VAL A 413 26.91 -18.63 -11.65
N GLY A 414 27.75 -19.66 -11.51
CA GLY A 414 27.31 -21.05 -11.42
C GLY A 414 26.99 -21.67 -12.78
N GLU A 415 26.70 -22.97 -12.74
CA GLU A 415 26.41 -23.76 -13.93
C GLU A 415 25.03 -23.41 -14.51
N ARG A 416 24.92 -23.35 -15.85
CA ARG A 416 23.65 -23.16 -16.53
C ARG A 416 22.79 -24.42 -16.38
N VAL A 417 21.59 -24.27 -15.83
CA VAL A 417 20.66 -25.38 -15.66
C VAL A 417 19.59 -25.29 -16.73
N LYS A 418 19.36 -26.38 -17.47
CA LYS A 418 18.28 -26.44 -18.45
C LYS A 418 16.94 -26.40 -17.70
N ALA A 419 16.17 -25.35 -17.91
CA ALA A 419 14.87 -25.20 -17.27
C ALA A 419 13.82 -25.91 -18.12
N VAL A 420 13.30 -27.02 -17.60
CA VAL A 420 12.13 -27.71 -18.16
C VAL A 420 10.92 -27.23 -17.36
N TYR A 421 9.83 -26.84 -18.03
CA TYR A 421 8.55 -26.62 -17.35
C TYR A 421 8.14 -27.94 -16.67
N LYS A 422 8.33 -28.01 -15.34
CA LYS A 422 7.99 -29.19 -14.54
C LYS A 422 6.57 -29.04 -14.04
N THR A 423 5.66 -29.83 -14.62
CA THR A 423 4.24 -29.95 -14.23
C THR A 423 4.04 -31.14 -13.29
N GLU A 424 4.84 -31.25 -12.23
CA GLU A 424 4.67 -32.31 -11.22
C GLU A 424 4.85 -31.69 -9.84
N LEU A 425 3.75 -31.64 -9.07
CA LEU A 425 3.76 -31.37 -7.64
C LEU A 425 4.15 -32.68 -6.94
N GLU A 426 5.21 -32.66 -6.12
CA GLU A 426 5.56 -33.81 -5.29
C GLU A 426 4.44 -34.08 -4.27
N PRO A 427 4.08 -35.36 -4.03
CA PRO A 427 3.05 -35.69 -3.06
C PRO A 427 3.54 -35.39 -1.64
N VAL A 428 2.69 -34.74 -0.85
CA VAL A 428 2.85 -34.65 0.60
C VAL A 428 2.66 -36.06 1.16
N GLU A 429 3.70 -36.66 1.73
CA GLU A 429 3.55 -37.85 2.56
C GLU A 429 2.87 -37.45 3.88
N THR A 430 1.57 -37.72 4.00
CA THR A 430 0.85 -37.60 5.27
C THR A 430 0.75 -38.97 5.93
N ASN A 431 1.14 -39.05 7.20
CA ASN A 431 0.93 -40.23 8.03
C ASN A 431 -0.56 -40.57 8.10
N SER A 432 -0.94 -41.68 7.49
CA SER A 432 -2.31 -42.17 7.45
C SER A 432 -2.68 -42.78 8.81
N GLU A 433 -3.43 -42.05 9.65
CA GLU A 433 -4.21 -42.70 10.72
C GLU A 433 -5.44 -41.92 11.22
N GLU A 434 -5.77 -40.73 10.70
CA GLU A 434 -6.77 -39.86 11.35
C GLU A 434 -8.12 -39.63 10.65
N THR A 435 -8.35 -40.17 9.47
CA THR A 435 -9.66 -40.00 8.80
C THR A 435 -10.10 -41.33 8.24
N GLY A 436 -11.17 -41.92 8.79
CA GLY A 436 -11.71 -43.23 8.39
C GLY A 436 -12.28 -43.32 6.97
N MET A 437 -11.63 -42.71 5.97
CA MET A 437 -11.89 -42.84 4.54
C MET A 437 -10.66 -43.47 3.89
N ASN A 438 -10.85 -44.37 2.93
CA ASN A 438 -9.73 -45.06 2.30
C ASN A 438 -8.93 -44.11 1.38
N ALA A 439 -7.67 -44.44 1.14
CA ALA A 439 -6.73 -43.62 0.36
C ALA A 439 -7.17 -43.42 -1.11
N GLU A 440 -8.06 -44.26 -1.63
CA GLU A 440 -8.58 -44.17 -3.00
C GLU A 440 -9.74 -43.17 -3.11
N GLU A 441 -10.63 -43.12 -2.12
CA GLU A 441 -11.76 -42.17 -2.03
C GLU A 441 -11.26 -40.74 -1.83
N MET A 442 -10.23 -40.53 -0.99
CA MET A 442 -9.65 -39.21 -0.79
C MET A 442 -8.93 -38.70 -2.05
N LYS A 443 -8.31 -39.61 -2.81
CA LYS A 443 -7.64 -39.30 -4.08
C LYS A 443 -8.64 -38.93 -5.18
N ALA A 444 -9.81 -39.57 -5.19
CA ALA A 444 -10.90 -39.21 -6.09
C ALA A 444 -11.51 -37.85 -5.75
N LEU A 445 -11.72 -37.56 -4.45
CA LEU A 445 -12.29 -36.30 -3.98
C LEU A 445 -11.36 -35.10 -4.24
N LEU A 446 -10.05 -35.30 -4.06
CA LEU A 446 -9.03 -34.29 -4.36
C LEU A 446 -8.89 -34.05 -5.87
N ALA A 447 -8.98 -35.10 -6.69
CA ALA A 447 -8.98 -34.98 -8.15
C ALA A 447 -10.21 -34.23 -8.68
N ASP A 448 -11.38 -34.45 -8.08
CA ASP A 448 -12.63 -33.76 -8.46
C ASP A 448 -12.60 -32.28 -8.02
N ALA A 449 -12.00 -31.99 -6.85
CA ALA A 449 -11.80 -30.62 -6.36
C ALA A 449 -10.79 -29.80 -7.18
N LEU A 450 -9.75 -30.43 -7.76
CA LEU A 450 -8.74 -29.74 -8.58
C LEU A 450 -9.13 -29.59 -10.07
N LYS A 451 -10.08 -30.38 -10.56
CA LYS A 451 -10.57 -30.34 -11.94
C LYS A 451 -10.98 -28.93 -12.44
N PRO A 452 -11.76 -28.12 -11.71
CA PRO A 452 -12.14 -26.77 -12.18
C PRO A 452 -10.93 -25.83 -12.29
N VAL A 453 -9.94 -25.98 -11.41
CA VAL A 453 -8.69 -25.18 -11.45
C VAL A 453 -7.85 -25.58 -12.67
N GLN A 454 -7.79 -26.87 -12.98
CA GLN A 454 -7.06 -27.38 -14.14
C GLN A 454 -7.74 -26.97 -15.45
N GLU A 455 -9.07 -26.97 -15.52
CA GLU A 455 -9.84 -26.46 -16.66
C GLU A 455 -9.63 -24.95 -16.86
N GLN A 456 -9.66 -24.15 -15.78
CA GLN A 456 -9.36 -22.72 -15.83
C GLN A 456 -7.93 -22.43 -16.30
N LEU A 457 -6.95 -23.20 -15.84
CA LEU A 457 -5.56 -23.04 -16.27
C LEU A 457 -5.39 -23.38 -17.76
N THR A 458 -6.09 -24.41 -18.24
CA THR A 458 -6.06 -24.81 -19.65
C THR A 458 -6.68 -23.73 -20.54
N ALA A 459 -7.79 -23.12 -20.11
CA ALA A 459 -8.42 -22.00 -20.81
C ALA A 459 -7.51 -20.75 -20.86
N THR A 460 -6.90 -20.41 -19.72
CA THR A 460 -5.99 -19.25 -19.62
C THR A 460 -4.75 -19.43 -20.51
N ASN A 461 -4.20 -20.65 -20.59
CA ASN A 461 -3.06 -20.93 -21.47
C ASN A 461 -3.43 -20.86 -22.96
N ALA A 462 -4.67 -21.22 -23.33
CA ALA A 462 -5.16 -21.07 -24.70
C ALA A 462 -5.33 -19.58 -25.08
N GLU A 463 -5.84 -18.75 -24.17
CA GLU A 463 -5.93 -17.29 -24.39
C GLU A 463 -4.54 -16.65 -24.52
N LEU A 464 -3.57 -17.06 -23.69
CA LEU A 464 -2.19 -16.57 -23.78
C LEU A 464 -1.55 -16.91 -25.13
N ALA A 465 -1.82 -18.09 -25.68
CA ALA A 465 -1.34 -18.49 -27.01
C ALA A 465 -1.96 -17.61 -28.13
N ALA A 466 -3.25 -17.28 -28.02
CA ALA A 466 -3.94 -16.42 -28.97
C ALA A 466 -3.38 -14.97 -28.97
N VAL A 467 -3.13 -14.41 -27.77
CA VAL A 467 -2.53 -13.07 -27.63
C VAL A 467 -1.11 -13.02 -28.17
N LYS A 468 -0.30 -14.07 -27.94
CA LYS A 468 1.05 -14.17 -28.52
C LYS A 468 1.03 -14.20 -30.04
N ALA A 469 0.07 -14.91 -30.64
CA ALA A 469 -0.11 -14.93 -32.10
C ALA A 469 -0.51 -13.55 -32.65
N GLN A 470 -1.40 -12.82 -31.97
CA GLN A 470 -1.80 -11.48 -32.38
C GLN A 470 -0.65 -10.45 -32.28
N ASN A 471 0.18 -10.54 -31.25
CA ASN A 471 1.36 -9.68 -31.12
C ASN A 471 2.41 -9.94 -32.21
N ALA A 472 2.60 -11.19 -32.62
CA ALA A 472 3.48 -11.54 -33.73
C ALA A 472 2.97 -10.94 -35.06
N GLU A 473 1.67 -10.95 -35.29
CA GLU A 473 1.04 -10.35 -36.48
C GLU A 473 1.19 -8.82 -36.48
N LEU A 474 0.97 -8.15 -35.35
CA LEU A 474 1.15 -6.69 -35.23
C LEU A 474 2.61 -6.25 -35.45
N GLN A 475 3.59 -7.03 -34.97
CA GLN A 475 5.01 -6.78 -35.22
C GLN A 475 5.36 -6.96 -36.71
N SER A 476 4.77 -7.95 -37.38
CA SER A 476 4.88 -8.14 -38.84
C SER A 476 4.31 -6.94 -39.61
N GLN A 477 3.17 -6.40 -39.18
CA GLN A 477 2.56 -5.22 -39.80
C GLN A 477 3.37 -3.95 -39.59
N LEU A 478 3.94 -3.73 -38.40
CA LEU A 478 4.78 -2.57 -38.10
C LEU A 478 6.06 -2.57 -38.95
N THR A 479 6.72 -3.73 -39.06
CA THR A 479 7.91 -3.89 -39.91
C THR A 479 7.59 -3.78 -41.40
N ALA A 480 6.41 -4.21 -41.84
CA ALA A 480 5.94 -4.00 -43.21
C ALA A 480 5.65 -2.51 -43.49
N ASN A 481 5.10 -1.77 -42.55
CA ASN A 481 4.83 -0.34 -42.70
C ASN A 481 6.12 0.49 -42.72
N SER A 482 7.09 0.22 -41.85
CA SER A 482 8.38 0.94 -41.89
C SER A 482 9.12 0.69 -43.20
N LYS A 483 9.08 -0.54 -43.74
CA LYS A 483 9.66 -0.86 -45.05
C LYS A 483 8.98 -0.11 -46.20
N LYS A 484 7.66 0.08 -46.14
CA LYS A 484 6.92 0.89 -47.13
C LYS A 484 7.32 2.36 -47.06
N GLU A 485 7.48 2.92 -45.87
CA GLU A 485 7.93 4.31 -45.68
C GLU A 485 9.35 4.52 -46.20
N GLU A 486 10.29 3.62 -45.87
CA GLU A 486 11.65 3.68 -46.39
C GLU A 486 11.69 3.56 -47.92
N GLN A 487 10.87 2.69 -48.50
CA GLN A 487 10.77 2.55 -49.96
C GLN A 487 10.25 3.83 -50.61
N ALA A 488 9.24 4.47 -50.01
CA ALA A 488 8.72 5.76 -50.47
C ALA A 488 9.78 6.88 -50.41
N MET A 489 10.62 6.90 -49.36
CA MET A 489 11.74 7.84 -49.25
C MET A 489 12.79 7.60 -50.34
N ARG A 490 13.13 6.34 -50.62
CA ARG A 490 14.08 5.97 -51.70
C ARG A 490 13.55 6.35 -53.08
N ASP A 491 12.27 6.09 -53.34
CA ASP A 491 11.64 6.41 -54.62
C ASP A 491 11.60 7.92 -54.85
N ALA A 492 11.34 8.71 -53.79
CA ALA A 492 11.41 10.17 -53.83
C ALA A 492 12.83 10.68 -54.14
N ILE A 493 13.85 10.17 -53.44
CA ILE A 493 15.27 10.51 -53.69
C ILE A 493 15.66 10.20 -55.14
N LYS A 494 15.31 9.01 -55.67
CA LYS A 494 15.59 8.63 -57.06
C LYS A 494 14.96 9.58 -58.07
N SER A 495 13.71 9.98 -57.82
CA SER A 495 12.95 10.81 -58.75
C SER A 495 13.44 12.26 -58.79
N GLU A 496 13.78 12.86 -57.63
CA GLU A 496 14.11 14.29 -57.54
C GLU A 496 15.61 14.57 -57.60
N LEU A 497 16.46 13.77 -56.93
CA LEU A 497 17.91 13.99 -56.89
C LEU A 497 18.65 13.23 -58.01
N LYS A 498 17.97 12.32 -58.72
CA LYS A 498 18.50 11.52 -59.84
C LYS A 498 19.79 10.77 -59.52
N TRP A 499 19.95 10.32 -58.28
CA TRP A 499 21.10 9.51 -57.88
C TRP A 499 21.02 8.11 -58.49
N PRO A 500 22.17 7.44 -58.76
CA PRO A 500 22.16 6.07 -59.24
C PRO A 500 21.43 5.14 -58.28
N ASP A 501 20.62 4.22 -58.83
CA ASP A 501 19.82 3.28 -58.02
C ASP A 501 20.66 2.45 -57.04
N SER A 502 21.90 2.14 -57.42
CA SER A 502 22.85 1.43 -56.57
C SER A 502 23.22 2.20 -55.30
N VAL A 503 23.26 3.54 -55.37
CA VAL A 503 23.59 4.42 -54.24
C VAL A 503 22.37 4.64 -53.36
N VAL A 504 21.18 4.85 -53.95
CA VAL A 504 19.97 5.07 -53.15
C VAL A 504 19.53 3.80 -52.41
N ASN A 505 19.75 2.62 -53.01
CA ASN A 505 19.42 1.34 -52.39
C ASN A 505 20.40 0.95 -51.26
N SER A 506 21.59 1.57 -51.17
CA SER A 506 22.57 1.28 -50.11
C SER A 506 22.42 2.16 -48.86
N LEU A 507 21.63 3.24 -48.92
CA LEU A 507 21.35 4.12 -47.77
C LEU A 507 20.41 3.43 -46.77
N SER A 508 20.52 3.69 -45.47
CA SER A 508 19.56 3.23 -44.45
C SER A 508 19.59 4.15 -43.23
N GLY A 509 18.53 4.13 -42.41
CA GLY A 509 18.44 4.92 -41.18
C GLY A 509 18.62 6.43 -41.39
N ASP A 510 19.45 7.05 -40.55
CA ASP A 510 19.70 8.50 -40.57
C ASP A 510 20.24 8.98 -41.93
N ALA A 511 21.08 8.19 -42.59
CA ALA A 511 21.62 8.54 -43.90
C ALA A 511 20.56 8.57 -45.01
N LEU A 512 19.53 7.71 -44.92
CA LEU A 512 18.39 7.76 -45.84
C LEU A 512 17.51 8.99 -45.56
N THR A 513 17.34 9.33 -44.27
CA THR A 513 16.54 10.47 -43.81
C THR A 513 17.17 11.80 -44.19
N ASP A 514 18.50 11.93 -44.02
CA ASP A 514 19.28 13.12 -44.39
C ASP A 514 19.32 13.33 -45.90
N ALA A 515 19.40 12.25 -46.69
CA ALA A 515 19.32 12.31 -48.14
C ALA A 515 17.90 12.68 -48.61
N PHE A 516 16.86 12.16 -47.95
CA PHE A 516 15.47 12.54 -48.22
C PHE A 516 15.20 14.01 -47.89
N ALA A 517 15.81 14.55 -46.83
CA ALA A 517 15.70 15.97 -46.45
C ALA A 517 16.28 16.95 -47.49
N GLN A 518 17.08 16.47 -48.45
CA GLN A 518 17.58 17.27 -49.58
C GLN A 518 16.60 17.32 -50.77
N THR A 519 15.48 16.58 -50.71
CA THR A 519 14.41 16.67 -51.71
C THR A 519 13.51 17.89 -51.46
N THR A 520 12.87 18.42 -52.50
CA THR A 520 12.15 19.72 -52.47
C THR A 520 10.75 19.68 -51.85
N LYS A 521 10.38 18.61 -51.13
CA LYS A 521 9.12 18.54 -50.40
C LYS A 521 9.25 19.09 -48.98
N ALA A 522 8.41 20.07 -48.66
CA ALA A 522 8.34 20.71 -47.37
C ALA A 522 8.08 19.71 -46.23
N ALA A 523 9.00 19.69 -45.25
CA ALA A 523 8.69 19.26 -43.90
C ALA A 523 7.57 20.15 -43.32
N PRO A 524 6.72 19.65 -42.41
CA PRO A 524 5.77 20.50 -41.70
C PRO A 524 6.54 21.62 -40.97
N LEU A 525 6.05 22.86 -41.12
CA LEU A 525 6.61 24.06 -40.48
C LEU A 525 6.69 23.84 -38.96
N LYS A 526 7.91 23.80 -38.43
CA LYS A 526 8.14 24.06 -37.01
C LYS A 526 8.17 25.57 -36.82
N GLU A 527 7.32 26.10 -35.94
CA GLU A 527 7.49 27.43 -35.36
C GLU A 527 8.96 27.61 -34.94
N ARG A 528 9.60 28.64 -35.47
CA ARG A 528 10.96 29.00 -35.10
C ARG A 528 10.90 30.02 -33.96
N GLU A 529 11.63 29.77 -32.88
CA GLU A 529 11.69 30.68 -31.72
C GLU A 529 12.19 32.09 -32.13
N PRO A 530 11.67 33.17 -31.51
CA PRO A 530 12.04 34.55 -31.85
C PRO A 530 13.52 34.82 -31.55
N GLU A 531 14.20 35.55 -32.45
CA GLU A 531 15.61 35.92 -32.25
C GLU A 531 15.76 36.86 -31.05
N THR A 532 16.44 36.41 -29.99
CA THR A 532 16.73 37.20 -28.79
C THR A 532 18.07 37.92 -28.88
N ILE A 533 18.10 39.20 -28.52
CA ILE A 533 19.31 40.01 -28.43
C ILE A 533 19.43 40.56 -27.01
N ASN A 534 20.61 40.44 -26.42
CA ASN A 534 20.90 40.91 -25.07
C ASN A 534 21.78 42.17 -25.14
N ILE A 535 21.19 43.35 -24.88
CA ILE A 535 21.93 44.63 -24.80
C ILE A 535 21.48 45.44 -23.59
N GLN A 536 22.35 46.33 -23.11
CA GLN A 536 22.08 47.16 -21.93
C GLN A 536 20.98 48.19 -22.20
N VAL A 537 20.10 48.40 -21.22
CA VAL A 537 19.06 49.45 -21.27
C VAL A 537 19.59 50.79 -20.76
N VAL A 538 19.17 51.89 -21.39
CA VAL A 538 19.63 53.25 -21.05
C VAL A 538 19.03 53.77 -19.74
N GLY A 539 17.85 53.29 -19.35
CA GLY A 539 17.10 53.80 -18.21
C GLY A 539 16.20 52.75 -17.57
N ALA A 540 15.39 53.18 -16.61
CA ALA A 540 14.48 52.28 -15.91
C ALA A 540 13.22 51.99 -16.74
N TYR A 541 13.16 50.81 -17.34
CA TYR A 541 12.13 50.45 -18.31
C TYR A 541 11.34 49.21 -17.88
N LEU A 542 10.02 49.27 -18.01
CA LEU A 542 9.15 48.10 -17.77
C LEU A 542 9.23 47.11 -18.94
N PRO A 543 9.17 45.80 -18.68
CA PRO A 543 9.01 44.78 -19.73
C PRO A 543 7.76 45.01 -20.59
N GLY A 544 7.82 44.62 -21.87
CA GLY A 544 6.70 44.67 -22.83
C GLY A 544 6.59 45.97 -23.63
N ILE A 545 7.56 46.89 -23.53
CA ILE A 545 7.60 48.12 -24.32
C ILE A 545 8.48 47.97 -25.58
N ALA A 546 8.22 48.80 -26.58
CA ALA A 546 9.04 48.97 -27.76
C ALA A 546 10.31 49.78 -27.45
N VAL A 547 11.47 49.25 -27.83
CA VAL A 547 12.79 49.87 -27.69
C VAL A 547 13.53 49.89 -29.03
N LYS A 548 14.46 50.84 -29.17
CA LYS A 548 15.35 50.99 -30.33
C LYS A 548 16.80 51.15 -29.86
N ARG A 549 17.77 50.96 -30.74
CA ARG A 549 19.19 51.19 -30.41
C ARG A 549 19.54 52.66 -30.56
N ASN A 550 20.17 53.22 -29.54
CA ASN A 550 20.74 54.56 -29.58
C ASN A 550 22.12 54.57 -30.24
N SER A 551 22.71 55.77 -30.41
CA SER A 551 24.06 55.94 -30.98
C SER A 551 25.19 55.28 -30.19
N SER A 552 24.94 54.88 -28.94
CA SER A 552 25.88 54.18 -28.05
C SER A 552 25.63 52.66 -27.97
N ASN A 553 24.83 52.08 -28.89
CA ASN A 553 24.45 50.66 -28.91
C ASN A 553 23.70 50.16 -27.66
N LYS A 554 23.04 51.04 -26.92
CA LYS A 554 22.16 50.70 -25.80
C LYS A 554 20.69 50.79 -26.22
N ALA A 555 19.83 50.02 -25.57
CA ALA A 555 18.39 50.05 -25.80
C ALA A 555 17.75 51.28 -25.13
N GLU A 556 17.17 52.15 -25.96
CA GLU A 556 16.38 53.31 -25.54
C GLU A 556 14.90 53.11 -25.92
N VAL A 557 13.99 53.75 -25.19
CA VAL A 557 12.56 53.67 -25.47
C VAL A 557 12.27 54.22 -26.87
N ALA A 558 11.51 53.46 -27.67
CA ALA A 558 11.08 53.92 -28.97
C ALA A 558 10.00 55.01 -28.82
N THR A 559 10.19 56.13 -29.50
CA THR A 559 9.25 57.27 -29.49
C THR A 559 8.33 57.29 -30.71
N ASN A 560 8.61 56.48 -31.71
CA ASN A 560 7.83 56.29 -32.93
C ASN A 560 8.14 54.91 -33.53
N ALA A 561 7.36 54.51 -34.53
CA ALA A 561 7.54 53.23 -35.23
C ALA A 561 8.58 53.29 -36.39
N THR A 562 9.41 54.34 -36.46
CA THR A 562 10.40 54.47 -37.53
C THR A 562 11.74 53.84 -37.16
N GLY A 563 12.32 53.07 -38.07
CA GLY A 563 13.55 52.30 -37.83
C GLY A 563 13.28 50.87 -37.33
N ARG A 564 14.34 50.17 -36.91
CA ARG A 564 14.22 48.79 -36.39
C ARG A 564 13.81 48.82 -34.92
N ILE A 565 12.66 48.20 -34.62
CA ILE A 565 12.07 48.13 -33.28
C ILE A 565 12.34 46.74 -32.67
N PHE A 566 12.56 46.71 -31.36
CA PHE A 566 12.66 45.50 -30.56
C PHE A 566 11.66 45.56 -29.40
N ILE A 567 11.22 44.41 -28.91
CA ILE A 567 10.33 44.33 -27.73
C ILE A 567 11.15 43.90 -26.52
N LEU A 568 11.09 44.68 -25.44
CA LEU A 568 11.80 44.34 -24.21
C LEU A 568 11.08 43.19 -23.48
N GLY A 569 11.75 42.05 -23.32
CA GLY A 569 11.20 40.86 -22.67
C GLY A 569 11.18 40.94 -21.14
N ASN A 570 10.52 40.00 -20.49
CA ASN A 570 10.52 39.83 -19.03
C ASN A 570 11.50 38.72 -18.62
N ARG A 571 12.38 38.97 -17.63
CA ARG A 571 13.26 37.94 -17.05
C ARG A 571 12.58 37.13 -15.94
N ARG A 572 11.52 36.39 -16.28
CA ARG A 572 10.75 35.59 -15.29
C ARG A 572 11.61 34.56 -14.53
N PHE A 573 12.59 33.95 -15.18
CA PHE A 573 13.50 32.97 -14.56
C PHE A 573 14.49 33.58 -13.54
N TYR A 574 14.65 34.91 -13.56
CA TYR A 574 15.44 35.65 -12.57
C TYR A 574 14.57 36.26 -11.46
N GLY A 575 13.27 35.92 -11.41
CA GLY A 575 12.33 36.41 -10.41
C GLY A 575 11.76 37.80 -10.67
N GLN A 576 12.00 38.39 -11.85
CA GLN A 576 11.42 39.69 -12.23
C GLN A 576 9.90 39.54 -12.48
N THR A 577 9.09 40.40 -11.86
CA THR A 577 7.65 40.50 -12.18
C THR A 577 7.43 41.48 -13.33
N ILE A 578 6.29 41.40 -14.01
CA ILE A 578 5.96 42.30 -15.12
C ILE A 578 6.00 43.79 -14.72
N ASP A 579 5.77 44.11 -13.45
CA ASP A 579 5.72 45.48 -12.93
C ASP A 579 7.05 45.95 -12.32
N THR A 580 8.08 45.11 -12.36
CA THR A 580 9.44 45.47 -11.94
C THR A 580 10.24 45.96 -13.15
N ALA A 581 10.59 47.25 -13.17
CA ALA A 581 11.42 47.80 -14.24
C ALA A 581 12.85 47.25 -14.20
N TYR A 582 13.48 47.14 -15.37
CA TYR A 582 14.94 46.99 -15.47
C TYR A 582 15.62 48.23 -14.86
N ALA A 583 16.80 48.07 -14.28
CA ALA A 583 17.64 49.19 -13.88
C ALA A 583 18.43 49.74 -15.08
N ALA A 584 18.89 51.00 -14.99
CA ALA A 584 19.81 51.55 -15.98
C ALA A 584 21.09 50.69 -16.07
N ASP A 585 21.61 50.52 -17.29
CA ASP A 585 22.79 49.71 -17.64
C ASP A 585 22.62 48.19 -17.45
N GLU A 586 21.40 47.73 -17.19
CA GLU A 586 21.12 46.31 -17.02
C GLU A 586 20.94 45.55 -18.35
N THR A 587 21.37 44.29 -18.35
CA THR A 587 21.20 43.14 -19.29
C THR A 587 19.90 42.95 -20.11
N GLY A 588 19.22 43.94 -20.68
CA GLY A 588 17.87 43.75 -21.23
C GLY A 588 17.76 42.68 -22.32
N VAL A 589 16.89 41.68 -22.15
CA VAL A 589 16.56 40.67 -23.19
C VAL A 589 15.55 41.29 -24.13
N GLN A 590 15.88 41.35 -25.42
CA GLN A 590 15.04 41.98 -26.45
C GLN A 590 14.69 40.99 -27.54
N TYR A 591 13.41 40.92 -27.87
CA TYR A 591 12.92 40.15 -29.00
C TYR A 591 12.98 40.99 -30.26
N ARG A 592 13.61 40.46 -31.30
CA ARG A 592 13.52 41.01 -32.64
C ARG A 592 12.15 40.67 -33.20
N VAL A 593 11.43 41.69 -33.66
CA VAL A 593 10.10 41.53 -34.27
C VAL A 593 10.27 40.99 -35.69
N GLU A 594 9.65 39.85 -35.98
CA GLU A 594 9.56 39.25 -37.31
C GLU A 594 8.10 39.25 -37.80
N VAL A 595 7.91 39.11 -39.11
CA VAL A 595 6.56 39.06 -39.71
C VAL A 595 5.90 37.73 -39.33
N ASP A 596 4.60 37.75 -39.07
CA ASP A 596 3.78 36.59 -38.66
C ASP A 596 4.15 35.95 -37.31
N GLN A 597 4.84 36.69 -36.42
CA GLN A 597 5.06 36.27 -35.02
C GLN A 597 4.19 37.07 -34.04
N GLU A 598 3.65 36.37 -33.04
CA GLU A 598 2.84 36.97 -31.97
C GLU A 598 3.69 37.33 -30.74
N TYR A 599 3.46 38.54 -30.20
CA TYR A 599 4.18 39.02 -29.01
C TYR A 599 3.23 39.65 -27.99
N TYR A 600 3.48 39.37 -26.71
CA TYR A 600 2.82 40.07 -25.60
C TYR A 600 3.48 41.43 -25.37
N VAL A 601 2.70 42.50 -25.58
CA VAL A 601 3.17 43.90 -25.46
C VAL A 601 2.30 44.71 -24.50
N ARG A 602 2.83 45.81 -23.98
CA ARG A 602 2.08 46.79 -23.20
C ARG A 602 1.29 47.71 -24.13
N LEU A 603 0.00 47.83 -23.88
CA LEU A 603 -0.94 48.69 -24.61
C LEU A 603 -1.32 49.93 -23.79
N ALA A 604 -1.54 51.05 -24.48
CA ALA A 604 -2.03 52.28 -23.87
C ALA A 604 -3.51 52.11 -23.49
N ALA A 605 -3.96 52.77 -22.42
CA ALA A 605 -5.34 52.68 -21.96
C ALA A 605 -6.32 53.20 -23.03
N ALA A 606 -7.00 52.28 -23.71
CA ALA A 606 -8.01 52.53 -24.72
C ALA A 606 -8.85 51.24 -24.93
N ALA A 607 -9.88 51.32 -25.78
CA ALA A 607 -10.58 50.15 -26.29
C ALA A 607 -9.96 49.73 -27.62
N TYR A 608 -9.63 48.45 -27.76
CA TYR A 608 -9.07 47.87 -28.99
C TYR A 608 -9.98 46.77 -29.53
N THR A 609 -10.11 46.72 -30.86
CA THR A 609 -10.86 45.68 -31.58
C THR A 609 -9.91 44.73 -32.30
N ILE A 610 -10.30 43.45 -32.48
CA ILE A 610 -9.51 42.50 -33.29
C ILE A 610 -9.28 43.09 -34.69
N GLY A 611 -8.06 42.94 -35.19
CA GLY A 611 -7.64 43.48 -36.48
C GLY A 611 -7.25 44.96 -36.44
N GLN A 612 -7.27 45.61 -35.27
CA GLN A 612 -6.93 47.03 -35.19
C GLN A 612 -5.42 47.26 -35.36
N GLU A 613 -5.07 48.16 -36.28
CA GLU A 613 -3.69 48.56 -36.56
C GLU A 613 -3.10 49.35 -35.39
N LEU A 614 -1.90 48.97 -34.97
CA LEU A 614 -1.17 49.56 -33.85
C LEU A 614 0.12 50.25 -34.30
N THR A 615 0.48 51.31 -33.58
CA THR A 615 1.76 52.02 -33.70
C THR A 615 2.39 52.25 -32.31
N VAL A 616 3.64 52.72 -32.28
CA VAL A 616 4.35 53.01 -31.02
C VAL A 616 3.99 54.39 -30.50
N GLY A 617 3.52 54.46 -29.26
CA GLY A 617 3.17 55.68 -28.53
C GLY A 617 4.25 56.15 -27.55
N ALA A 618 3.91 57.15 -26.74
CA ALA A 618 4.81 57.69 -25.71
C ALA A 618 5.20 56.61 -24.69
N GLY A 619 6.47 56.60 -24.29
CA GLY A 619 6.99 55.59 -23.35
C GLY A 619 7.19 54.20 -23.95
N GLY A 620 7.14 54.04 -25.29
CA GLY A 620 7.32 52.76 -25.97
C GLY A 620 6.10 51.83 -25.88
N VAL A 621 4.98 52.32 -25.36
CA VAL A 621 3.73 51.56 -25.24
C VAL A 621 2.99 51.57 -26.59
N PHE A 622 2.37 50.45 -26.97
CA PHE A 622 1.62 50.36 -28.22
C PHE A 622 0.25 51.04 -28.10
N LYS A 623 -0.17 51.75 -29.14
CA LYS A 623 -1.45 52.48 -29.23
C LYS A 623 -2.09 52.27 -30.60
N ALA A 624 -3.37 52.61 -30.75
CA ALA A 624 -4.05 52.60 -32.04
C ALA A 624 -3.36 53.57 -33.02
N ALA A 625 -3.14 53.12 -34.26
CA ALA A 625 -2.56 53.93 -35.32
C ALA A 625 -3.58 54.97 -35.83
N ALA A 626 -3.15 56.21 -36.04
CA ALA A 626 -3.92 57.24 -36.73
C ALA A 626 -3.55 57.31 -38.21
N ALA A 627 -4.38 57.96 -39.04
CA ALA A 627 -4.09 58.13 -40.46
C ALA A 627 -2.74 58.85 -40.69
N GLY A 628 -1.79 58.15 -41.32
CA GLY A 628 -0.42 58.62 -41.56
C GLY A 628 0.64 58.07 -40.60
N ASP A 629 0.26 57.35 -39.55
CA ASP A 629 1.20 56.64 -38.68
C ASP A 629 1.74 55.38 -39.37
N VAL A 630 2.99 55.01 -39.05
CA VAL A 630 3.55 53.72 -39.49
C VAL A 630 2.98 52.62 -38.61
N VAL A 631 2.30 51.65 -39.23
CA VAL A 631 1.74 50.48 -38.57
C VAL A 631 2.84 49.46 -38.30
N CYS A 632 2.96 48.99 -37.07
CA CYS A 632 3.99 48.02 -36.67
C CYS A 632 3.45 46.70 -36.11
N ALA A 633 2.16 46.62 -35.78
CA ALA A 633 1.51 45.40 -35.32
C ALA A 633 -0.01 45.48 -35.55
N VAL A 634 -0.67 44.33 -35.51
CA VAL A 634 -2.14 44.22 -35.53
C VAL A 634 -2.58 43.57 -34.23
N PHE A 635 -3.65 44.09 -33.62
CA PHE A 635 -4.21 43.53 -32.39
C PHE A 635 -5.05 42.29 -32.70
N ASP A 636 -4.65 41.10 -32.23
CA ASP A 636 -5.31 39.82 -32.58
C ASP A 636 -6.04 39.14 -31.41
N GLU A 637 -5.97 39.70 -30.20
CA GLU A 637 -6.61 39.10 -29.02
C GLU A 637 -8.08 39.54 -28.89
N LYS A 638 -9.05 38.60 -28.97
CA LYS A 638 -10.48 38.66 -28.56
C LYS A 638 -11.26 40.01 -28.68
N ALA A 639 -12.40 40.01 -29.37
CA ALA A 639 -13.20 41.20 -29.61
C ALA A 639 -13.65 41.92 -28.32
N ASN A 640 -13.51 43.27 -28.29
CA ASN A 640 -13.98 44.20 -27.26
C ASN A 640 -13.26 44.16 -25.88
N ARG A 641 -11.93 44.22 -25.85
CA ARG A 641 -11.19 44.50 -24.60
C ARG A 641 -11.16 46.01 -24.31
N THR A 642 -11.76 46.43 -23.20
CA THR A 642 -11.69 47.83 -22.70
C THR A 642 -10.64 47.92 -21.59
N LEU A 643 -9.55 48.65 -21.80
CA LEU A 643 -8.53 48.91 -20.78
C LEU A 643 -8.83 50.26 -20.10
N SER A 644 -9.28 50.26 -18.84
CA SER A 644 -9.44 51.48 -18.04
C SER A 644 -8.12 51.95 -17.43
N ALA A 645 -7.96 53.26 -17.25
CA ALA A 645 -6.74 53.89 -16.73
C ALA A 645 -6.35 53.54 -15.28
N ALA A 646 -7.19 52.81 -14.54
CA ALA A 646 -6.89 52.29 -13.19
C ALA A 646 -6.65 50.78 -13.25
N GLY A 647 -5.50 50.35 -12.74
CA GLY A 647 -4.99 48.98 -12.81
C GLY A 647 -5.91 47.91 -12.22
N PHE A 648 -5.72 46.69 -12.75
CA PHE A 648 -6.17 45.38 -12.27
C PHE A 648 -7.20 45.37 -11.12
N GLY A 649 -8.47 45.63 -11.45
CA GLY A 649 -9.61 45.53 -10.52
C GLY A 649 -10.01 44.10 -10.10
N TYR A 650 -9.10 43.12 -10.13
CA TYR A 650 -9.37 41.73 -9.74
C TYR A 650 -9.06 41.45 -8.23
N ASP A 651 -8.26 42.28 -7.55
CA ASP A 651 -7.72 41.92 -6.22
C ASP A 651 -8.59 42.31 -5.01
N ALA A 652 -9.57 43.20 -5.13
CA ALA A 652 -10.37 43.61 -3.96
C ALA A 652 -11.34 42.50 -3.48
N MET A 653 -11.79 41.64 -4.39
CA MET A 653 -12.66 40.50 -4.08
C MET A 653 -11.84 39.32 -3.55
N HIS A 654 -10.66 39.05 -4.11
CA HIS A 654 -9.73 38.04 -3.60
C HIS A 654 -9.16 38.40 -2.23
N THR A 655 -8.88 39.68 -1.94
CA THR A 655 -8.39 40.11 -0.62
C THR A 655 -9.47 40.00 0.47
N ARG A 656 -10.75 40.23 0.13
CA ARG A 656 -11.89 40.01 1.04
C ARG A 656 -12.22 38.53 1.22
N MET A 657 -12.03 37.71 0.19
CA MET A 657 -12.18 36.25 0.30
C MET A 657 -11.04 35.62 1.10
N ALA A 658 -9.77 36.00 0.87
CA ALA A 658 -8.61 35.45 1.56
C ALA A 658 -8.64 35.65 3.09
N LYS A 659 -9.21 36.75 3.59
CA LYS A 659 -9.37 37.00 5.04
C LYS A 659 -10.41 36.11 5.72
N ASN A 660 -11.37 35.56 4.96
CA ASN A 660 -12.43 34.69 5.49
C ASN A 660 -12.20 33.19 5.18
N PHE A 661 -11.06 32.82 4.56
CA PHE A 661 -10.81 31.48 3.99
C PHE A 661 -9.65 30.72 4.66
N SER A 662 -9.33 30.95 5.93
CA SER A 662 -8.23 30.23 6.61
C SER A 662 -8.60 28.81 7.10
N GLY A 663 -9.45 28.07 6.38
CA GLY A 663 -9.89 26.75 6.85
C GLY A 663 -10.51 25.80 5.83
N MET A 664 -10.66 26.18 4.56
CA MET A 664 -11.14 25.27 3.52
C MET A 664 -10.30 25.45 2.26
N THR A 665 -9.35 24.54 2.02
CA THR A 665 -8.82 24.31 0.66
C THR A 665 -9.89 23.54 -0.12
N GLY A 666 -10.88 24.27 -0.64
CA GLY A 666 -11.87 23.73 -1.56
C GLY A 666 -11.26 23.56 -2.95
N ASN A 667 -11.41 22.37 -3.52
CA ASN A 667 -11.01 22.01 -4.87
C ASN A 667 -11.37 23.10 -5.89
N ALA A 668 -10.35 23.67 -6.53
CA ALA A 668 -10.54 24.26 -7.84
C ALA A 668 -10.65 23.11 -8.87
N SER A 669 -11.87 22.58 -9.05
CA SER A 669 -12.23 22.09 -10.39
C SER A 669 -12.80 23.28 -11.14
N THR A 670 -12.09 23.73 -12.18
CA THR A 670 -12.52 24.82 -13.07
C THR A 670 -13.51 24.36 -14.14
N LEU A 671 -13.99 23.11 -14.06
CA LEU A 671 -14.99 22.61 -15.00
C LEU A 671 -16.34 23.31 -14.77
N PRO A 672 -16.96 23.89 -15.81
CA PRO A 672 -18.27 24.49 -15.71
C PRO A 672 -19.30 23.51 -15.13
N LYS A 673 -20.31 24.02 -14.42
CA LYS A 673 -21.43 23.24 -13.86
C LYS A 673 -22.07 22.32 -14.89
N ASP A 674 -22.11 22.73 -16.16
CA ASP A 674 -22.72 21.97 -17.24
C ASP A 674 -21.95 20.68 -17.56
N VAL A 675 -20.63 20.67 -17.38
CA VAL A 675 -19.79 19.46 -17.57
C VAL A 675 -20.11 18.43 -16.50
N TRP A 676 -20.19 18.85 -15.24
CA TRP A 676 -20.65 18.01 -14.12
C TRP A 676 -22.05 17.47 -14.36
N GLY A 677 -22.97 18.32 -14.84
CA GLY A 677 -24.33 17.91 -15.16
C GLY A 677 -24.42 16.89 -16.32
N VAL A 678 -23.51 16.94 -17.30
CA VAL A 678 -23.42 15.91 -18.35
C VAL A 678 -22.91 14.59 -17.77
N TRP A 679 -21.83 14.62 -16.99
CA TRP A 679 -21.26 13.41 -16.39
C TRP A 679 -22.23 12.70 -15.44
N ASP A 680 -22.97 13.46 -14.62
CA ASP A 680 -24.00 12.89 -13.75
C ASP A 680 -25.16 12.27 -14.55
N ARG A 681 -25.58 12.88 -15.67
CA ARG A 681 -26.62 12.29 -16.54
C ARG A 681 -26.15 10.99 -17.18
N THR A 682 -24.93 10.96 -17.72
CA THR A 682 -24.35 9.74 -18.29
C THR A 682 -24.18 8.65 -17.23
N ALA A 683 -23.82 9.02 -16.00
CA ALA A 683 -23.76 8.09 -14.88
C ALA A 683 -25.12 7.41 -14.63
N VAL A 684 -26.20 8.17 -14.64
CA VAL A 684 -27.57 7.67 -14.44
C VAL A 684 -27.99 6.72 -15.56
N GLU A 685 -27.61 7.00 -16.81
CA GLU A 685 -27.90 6.11 -17.95
C GLU A 685 -27.16 4.77 -17.83
N ILE A 686 -25.87 4.79 -17.51
CA ILE A 686 -25.07 3.56 -17.30
C ILE A 686 -25.63 2.74 -16.13
N GLN A 687 -26.02 3.40 -15.04
CA GLN A 687 -26.65 2.72 -13.89
C GLN A 687 -27.92 1.99 -14.28
N ARG A 688 -28.78 2.59 -15.11
CA ARG A 688 -30.06 1.96 -15.50
C ARG A 688 -29.88 0.69 -16.31
N ASP A 689 -28.84 0.63 -17.13
CA ASP A 689 -28.54 -0.53 -17.98
C ASP A 689 -27.89 -1.69 -17.19
N VAL A 690 -26.94 -1.38 -16.31
CA VAL A 690 -26.15 -2.39 -15.59
C VAL A 690 -26.83 -2.89 -14.31
N LEU A 691 -27.50 -1.99 -13.57
CA LEU A 691 -28.06 -2.28 -12.23
C LEU A 691 -29.51 -2.77 -12.31
N SER A 692 -29.80 -3.76 -13.15
CA SER A 692 -31.16 -4.25 -13.35
C SER A 692 -31.79 -4.83 -12.08
N VAL A 693 -31.05 -5.68 -11.36
CA VAL A 693 -31.50 -6.32 -10.10
C VAL A 693 -31.36 -5.34 -8.95
N PHE A 694 -30.23 -4.64 -8.86
CA PHE A 694 -29.97 -3.66 -7.79
C PHE A 694 -31.02 -2.54 -7.77
N ASN A 695 -31.38 -1.96 -8.92
CA ASN A 695 -32.42 -0.92 -8.99
C ASN A 695 -33.79 -1.46 -8.58
N ASP A 696 -34.11 -2.70 -8.93
CA ASP A 696 -35.39 -3.32 -8.59
C ASP A 696 -35.53 -3.59 -7.07
N VAL A 697 -34.44 -4.01 -6.42
CA VAL A 697 -34.38 -4.20 -4.95
C VAL A 697 -34.10 -2.91 -4.18
N SER A 698 -33.73 -1.81 -4.83
CA SER A 698 -33.47 -0.52 -4.17
C SER A 698 -34.68 0.03 -3.41
N SER A 699 -35.89 -0.40 -3.79
CA SER A 699 -37.13 -0.14 -3.05
C SER A 699 -37.13 -0.69 -1.62
N LEU A 700 -36.28 -1.68 -1.33
CA LEU A 700 -36.07 -2.29 -0.01
C LEU A 700 -34.83 -1.71 0.70
N SER A 701 -34.33 -0.56 0.25
CA SER A 701 -33.12 0.03 0.83
C SER A 701 -33.38 0.78 2.13
N VAL A 702 -32.42 0.69 3.05
CA VAL A 702 -32.40 1.42 4.32
C VAL A 702 -31.17 2.31 4.35
N SER A 703 -31.39 3.61 4.58
CA SER A 703 -30.29 4.57 4.70
C SER A 703 -29.53 4.34 6.01
N MET A 704 -28.20 4.27 5.91
CA MET A 704 -27.30 4.09 7.05
C MET A 704 -26.31 5.26 7.13
N PRO A 705 -25.86 5.66 8.34
CA PRO A 705 -24.77 6.62 8.47
C PRO A 705 -23.46 6.06 7.90
N ILE A 706 -22.70 6.86 7.14
CA ILE A 706 -21.46 6.45 6.47
C ILE A 706 -20.38 5.89 7.43
N GLY A 707 -20.36 6.31 8.69
CA GLY A 707 -19.40 5.81 9.68
C GLY A 707 -19.71 4.41 10.24
N LYS A 708 -20.87 3.83 9.91
CA LYS A 708 -21.28 2.53 10.42
C LYS A 708 -20.65 1.41 9.57
N LEU A 709 -19.67 0.72 10.16
CA LEU A 709 -18.97 -0.39 9.50
C LEU A 709 -19.78 -1.69 9.47
N LEU A 710 -20.63 -1.91 10.48
CA LEU A 710 -21.39 -3.15 10.66
C LEU A 710 -22.81 -2.84 11.14
N HIS A 711 -23.81 -3.44 10.51
CA HIS A 711 -25.19 -3.40 10.94
C HIS A 711 -25.62 -4.77 11.47
N TYR A 712 -26.03 -4.82 12.75
CA TYR A 712 -26.59 -6.03 13.34
C TYR A 712 -28.12 -6.04 13.23
N PHE A 713 -28.68 -7.18 12.87
CA PHE A 713 -30.09 -7.48 12.98
C PHE A 713 -30.31 -8.73 13.84
N GLN A 714 -31.44 -8.78 14.53
CA GLN A 714 -31.80 -9.89 15.41
C GLN A 714 -32.66 -10.91 14.67
N THR A 715 -32.37 -12.18 14.88
CA THR A 715 -33.26 -13.30 14.54
C THR A 715 -33.74 -13.94 15.83
N VAL A 716 -35.00 -14.37 15.85
CA VAL A 716 -35.65 -14.96 17.03
C VAL A 716 -36.05 -16.39 16.68
N SER A 717 -35.71 -17.35 17.54
CA SER A 717 -36.12 -18.74 17.36
C SER A 717 -37.63 -18.88 17.61
N ASP A 718 -38.24 -19.85 16.92
CA ASP A 718 -39.60 -20.29 17.29
C ASP A 718 -39.54 -20.91 18.69
N SER A 719 -40.49 -20.54 19.57
CA SER A 719 -40.51 -20.99 20.97
C SER A 719 -41.94 -21.11 21.45
N GLY A 720 -42.20 -22.12 22.28
CA GLY A 720 -43.51 -22.37 22.87
C GLY A 720 -43.94 -23.83 22.80
N ASP A 721 -44.16 -24.43 23.97
CA ASP A 721 -44.71 -25.78 24.09
C ASP A 721 -46.22 -25.75 24.32
N ILE A 722 -46.95 -26.68 23.69
CA ILE A 722 -48.39 -26.86 23.92
C ILE A 722 -48.60 -28.09 24.79
N ASN A 723 -49.17 -27.91 25.98
CA ASN A 723 -49.61 -29.03 26.81
C ASN A 723 -51.08 -29.35 26.57
N ILE A 724 -51.39 -30.60 26.22
CA ILE A 724 -52.76 -31.09 26.08
C ILE A 724 -53.04 -32.01 27.27
N SER A 725 -54.02 -31.65 28.10
CA SER A 725 -54.45 -32.49 29.23
C SER A 725 -55.97 -32.51 29.34
N LEU A 726 -56.53 -33.67 29.69
CA LEU A 726 -57.97 -33.82 29.93
C LEU A 726 -58.39 -33.32 31.33
N ASP A 727 -57.44 -33.24 32.27
CA ASP A 727 -57.68 -32.87 33.67
C ASP A 727 -57.38 -31.38 33.97
N GLY A 728 -56.69 -30.69 33.05
CA GLY A 728 -56.33 -29.27 33.16
C GLY A 728 -55.28 -28.95 34.23
N ARG A 729 -54.63 -29.95 34.84
CA ARG A 729 -53.64 -29.74 35.92
C ARG A 729 -52.20 -29.70 35.39
N GLY A 730 -51.93 -30.35 34.26
CA GLY A 730 -50.64 -30.24 33.58
C GLY A 730 -50.43 -28.85 33.00
N LYS A 731 -49.24 -28.27 33.19
CA LYS A 731 -48.86 -27.00 32.58
C LYS A 731 -47.83 -27.24 31.47
N ALA A 732 -47.90 -26.45 30.41
CA ALA A 732 -46.84 -26.40 29.40
C ALA A 732 -45.52 -25.96 30.04
N LYS A 733 -44.41 -26.44 29.48
CA LYS A 733 -43.09 -25.99 29.88
C LYS A 733 -42.89 -24.57 29.40
N THR A 734 -42.22 -23.77 30.23
CA THR A 734 -41.76 -22.45 29.81
C THR A 734 -40.58 -22.63 28.88
N ASP A 735 -40.73 -22.17 27.65
CA ASP A 735 -39.67 -22.14 26.64
C ASP A 735 -39.33 -20.67 26.33
N GLN A 736 -38.04 -20.35 26.27
CA GLN A 736 -37.58 -18.98 26.04
C GLN A 736 -37.01 -18.89 24.62
N PRO A 737 -37.44 -17.91 23.80
CA PRO A 737 -36.87 -17.74 22.47
C PRO A 737 -35.39 -17.35 22.55
N VAL A 738 -34.58 -18.02 21.74
CA VAL A 738 -33.18 -17.67 21.52
C VAL A 738 -33.13 -16.48 20.56
N ILE A 739 -32.37 -15.45 20.93
CA ILE A 739 -32.17 -14.24 20.11
C ILE A 739 -30.74 -14.24 19.61
N ASP A 740 -30.57 -14.45 18.30
CA ASP A 740 -29.29 -14.43 17.62
C ASP A 740 -29.07 -13.08 16.92
N TYR A 741 -27.81 -12.66 16.80
CA TYR A 741 -27.43 -11.40 16.16
C TYR A 741 -26.59 -11.67 14.93
N HIS A 742 -27.09 -11.28 13.76
CA HIS A 742 -26.36 -11.38 12.50
C HIS A 742 -25.85 -10.00 12.07
N GLY A 743 -24.55 -9.90 11.77
CA GLY A 743 -23.94 -8.68 11.26
C GLY A 743 -23.94 -8.66 9.73
N THR A 744 -24.10 -7.47 9.13
CA THR A 744 -23.86 -7.21 7.72
C THR A 744 -22.92 -6.00 7.59
N PRO A 745 -21.73 -6.17 6.99
CA PRO A 745 -20.78 -5.07 6.85
C PRO A 745 -21.20 -4.11 5.73
N LEU A 746 -20.82 -2.84 5.86
CA LEU A 746 -21.06 -1.80 4.85
C LEU A 746 -19.73 -1.35 4.23
N PRO A 747 -19.34 -1.89 3.07
CA PRO A 747 -18.10 -1.51 2.41
C PRO A 747 -18.25 -0.22 1.61
N ILE A 748 -17.12 0.45 1.37
CA ILE A 748 -17.02 1.56 0.43
C ILE A 748 -16.46 0.99 -0.88
N VAL A 749 -17.18 1.20 -1.98
CA VAL A 749 -16.74 0.84 -3.33
C VAL A 749 -16.39 2.13 -4.06
N ASP A 750 -15.14 2.26 -4.48
CA ASP A 750 -14.66 3.40 -5.25
C ASP A 750 -13.87 2.97 -6.50
N SER A 751 -13.88 3.83 -7.51
CA SER A 751 -13.04 3.72 -8.69
C SER A 751 -12.53 5.11 -9.03
N GLU A 752 -11.22 5.27 -9.15
CA GLU A 752 -10.60 6.52 -9.56
C GLU A 752 -10.49 6.57 -11.10
N PHE A 753 -10.66 7.77 -11.66
CA PHE A 753 -10.27 8.09 -13.04
C PHE A 753 -9.55 9.43 -13.03
N SER A 754 -8.62 9.62 -13.97
CA SER A 754 -7.85 10.85 -14.10
C SER A 754 -7.80 11.29 -15.55
N PHE A 755 -7.55 12.58 -15.75
CA PHE A 755 -7.24 13.17 -17.04
C PHE A 755 -5.88 13.83 -16.92
N GLY A 756 -5.04 13.74 -17.96
CA GLY A 756 -3.72 14.36 -17.91
C GLY A 756 -3.85 15.88 -17.71
N TRP A 757 -3.07 16.48 -16.81
CA TRP A 757 -3.16 17.90 -16.49
C TRP A 757 -3.02 18.81 -17.73
N ARG A 758 -2.23 18.41 -18.73
CA ARG A 758 -2.11 19.12 -20.02
C ARG A 758 -3.36 19.01 -20.86
N GLN A 759 -3.98 17.83 -20.91
CA GLN A 759 -5.25 17.62 -21.60
C GLN A 759 -6.34 18.47 -20.94
N MET A 760 -6.29 18.57 -19.60
CA MET A 760 -7.23 19.40 -18.86
C MET A 760 -7.06 20.89 -19.12
N LEU A 761 -5.82 21.38 -19.17
CA LEU A 761 -5.54 22.76 -19.56
C LEU A 761 -5.91 23.04 -21.02
N ALA A 762 -5.63 22.10 -21.94
CA ALA A 762 -5.99 22.23 -23.35
C ALA A 762 -7.52 22.28 -23.55
N ALA A 763 -8.27 21.38 -22.89
CA ALA A 763 -9.73 21.40 -22.89
C ALA A 763 -10.28 22.73 -22.32
N GLN A 764 -9.60 23.28 -21.31
CA GLN A 764 -9.99 24.55 -20.71
C GLN A 764 -9.67 25.77 -21.59
N SER A 765 -8.56 25.76 -22.35
CA SER A 765 -8.17 26.85 -23.26
C SER A 765 -8.93 26.81 -24.58
N GLU A 766 -9.15 25.62 -25.13
CA GLU A 766 -9.78 25.40 -26.44
C GLU A 766 -11.31 25.24 -26.33
N GLY A 767 -11.84 25.04 -25.13
CA GLY A 767 -13.29 24.98 -24.87
C GLY A 767 -13.98 23.69 -25.33
N TYR A 768 -13.24 22.62 -25.64
CA TYR A 768 -13.82 21.31 -25.95
C TYR A 768 -14.04 20.47 -24.69
N SER A 769 -15.01 19.56 -24.75
CA SER A 769 -15.28 18.62 -23.64
C SER A 769 -14.32 17.44 -23.69
N LEU A 770 -13.75 17.09 -22.54
CA LEU A 770 -12.96 15.86 -22.43
C LEU A 770 -13.79 14.61 -22.74
N ASP A 771 -13.10 13.57 -23.20
CA ASP A 771 -13.72 12.27 -23.42
C ASP A 771 -14.31 11.71 -22.12
N THR A 772 -15.60 11.40 -22.16
CA THR A 772 -16.33 10.83 -21.02
C THR A 772 -16.02 9.35 -20.82
N ALA A 773 -15.34 8.68 -21.77
CA ALA A 773 -15.07 7.24 -21.71
C ALA A 773 -14.37 6.80 -20.41
N ALA A 774 -13.40 7.57 -19.91
CA ALA A 774 -12.71 7.26 -18.66
C ALA A 774 -13.65 7.30 -17.45
N SER A 775 -14.47 8.35 -17.34
CA SER A 775 -15.50 8.49 -16.30
C SER A 775 -16.55 7.38 -16.40
N ASN A 776 -17.02 7.10 -17.63
CA ASN A 776 -18.04 6.08 -17.90
C ASN A 776 -17.55 4.67 -17.54
N ASN A 777 -16.29 4.35 -17.84
CA ASN A 777 -15.69 3.07 -17.49
C ASN A 777 -15.57 2.89 -15.97
N ALA A 778 -15.16 3.94 -15.24
CA ALA A 778 -15.09 3.91 -13.77
C ALA A 778 -16.48 3.72 -13.15
N MET A 779 -17.47 4.48 -13.61
CA MET A 779 -18.86 4.36 -13.16
C MET A 779 -19.44 2.97 -13.47
N ARG A 780 -19.16 2.42 -14.66
CA ARG A 780 -19.57 1.07 -15.04
C ARG A 780 -18.99 0.01 -14.10
N LYS A 781 -17.69 0.07 -13.78
CA LYS A 781 -17.05 -0.89 -12.87
C LYS A 781 -17.68 -0.87 -11.47
N VAL A 782 -17.97 0.32 -10.94
CA VAL A 782 -18.66 0.46 -9.65
C VAL A 782 -20.06 -0.14 -9.73
N ALA A 783 -20.83 0.17 -10.78
CA ALA A 783 -22.15 -0.41 -11.00
C ALA A 783 -22.11 -1.95 -11.13
N GLU A 784 -21.18 -2.49 -11.93
CA GLU A 784 -20.99 -3.94 -12.09
C GLU A 784 -20.67 -4.62 -10.76
N LYS A 785 -19.85 -3.99 -9.91
CA LYS A 785 -19.54 -4.51 -8.58
C LYS A 785 -20.75 -4.44 -7.66
N MET A 786 -21.57 -3.39 -7.73
CA MET A 786 -22.80 -3.28 -6.94
C MET A 786 -23.84 -4.34 -7.31
N GLU A 787 -24.03 -4.62 -8.61
CA GLU A 787 -24.90 -5.70 -9.08
C GLU A 787 -24.35 -7.08 -8.64
N ASP A 788 -23.04 -7.29 -8.78
CA ASP A 788 -22.36 -8.52 -8.36
C ASP A 788 -22.50 -8.78 -6.86
N MET A 789 -22.38 -7.75 -6.02
CA MET A 789 -22.60 -7.87 -4.58
C MET A 789 -24.04 -8.28 -4.24
N VAL A 790 -25.05 -7.78 -4.97
CA VAL A 790 -26.44 -8.19 -4.74
C VAL A 790 -26.67 -9.65 -5.16
N LEU A 791 -26.06 -10.08 -6.26
CA LEU A 791 -26.22 -11.45 -6.77
C LEU A 791 -25.40 -12.48 -5.98
N ASN A 792 -24.10 -12.25 -5.83
CA ASN A 792 -23.12 -13.20 -5.31
C ASN A 792 -22.65 -12.88 -3.90
N GLY A 793 -22.86 -11.65 -3.41
CA GLY A 793 -22.26 -11.19 -2.16
C GLY A 793 -20.76 -10.91 -2.32
N ASP A 794 -20.06 -10.79 -1.20
CA ASP A 794 -18.61 -10.65 -1.19
C ASP A 794 -18.02 -11.26 0.09
N THR A 795 -17.32 -12.38 -0.05
CA THR A 795 -16.68 -13.11 1.06
C THR A 795 -15.30 -12.57 1.43
N THR A 796 -14.71 -11.70 0.60
CA THR A 796 -13.44 -11.04 0.93
C THR A 796 -13.61 -9.99 2.03
N ILE A 797 -14.85 -9.52 2.23
CA ILE A 797 -15.21 -8.51 3.21
C ILE A 797 -15.78 -9.21 4.44
N ASN A 798 -14.90 -9.50 5.41
CA ASN A 798 -15.26 -10.14 6.66
C ASN A 798 -14.91 -9.24 7.85
N VAL A 799 -15.93 -8.82 8.61
CA VAL A 799 -15.76 -8.02 9.83
C VAL A 799 -16.36 -8.79 11.00
N GLY A 800 -15.50 -9.37 11.85
CA GLY A 800 -15.95 -10.10 13.04
C GLY A 800 -16.78 -11.35 12.72
N GLY A 801 -16.47 -12.06 11.63
CA GLY A 801 -17.20 -13.24 11.17
C GLY A 801 -18.42 -12.94 10.30
N ALA A 802 -18.84 -11.68 10.21
CA ALA A 802 -19.94 -11.23 9.37
C ALA A 802 -19.46 -10.89 7.95
N THR A 803 -20.15 -11.43 6.95
CA THR A 803 -19.87 -11.25 5.52
C THR A 803 -21.10 -10.72 4.77
N ILE A 804 -20.90 -10.27 3.53
CA ILE A 804 -22.00 -9.84 2.66
C ILE A 804 -22.52 -11.06 1.88
N TYR A 805 -23.81 -11.35 2.03
CA TYR A 805 -24.49 -12.39 1.27
C TYR A 805 -25.28 -11.78 0.10
N GLY A 806 -25.22 -12.43 -1.06
CA GLY A 806 -26.05 -12.13 -2.21
C GLY A 806 -27.22 -13.12 -2.35
N LEU A 807 -28.09 -12.87 -3.32
CA LEU A 807 -29.25 -13.73 -3.62
C LEU A 807 -28.86 -15.19 -3.89
N ARG A 808 -27.68 -15.43 -4.48
CA ARG A 808 -27.17 -16.77 -4.82
C ARG A 808 -26.39 -17.43 -3.67
N THR A 809 -25.89 -16.65 -2.71
CA THR A 809 -25.00 -17.15 -1.64
C THR A 809 -25.61 -17.12 -0.25
N ALA A 810 -26.78 -16.49 -0.08
CA ALA A 810 -27.47 -16.42 1.21
C ALA A 810 -27.71 -17.82 1.81
N PRO A 811 -27.41 -18.02 3.11
CA PRO A 811 -27.50 -19.34 3.75
C PRO A 811 -28.94 -19.85 3.86
N ASN A 812 -29.91 -18.97 4.09
CA ASN A 812 -31.31 -19.34 4.29
C ASN A 812 -32.15 -19.42 3.01
N ARG A 813 -31.54 -19.38 1.82
CA ARG A 813 -32.26 -19.47 0.54
C ARG A 813 -32.85 -20.86 0.30
N ALA A 814 -33.86 -20.94 -0.56
CA ALA A 814 -34.32 -22.22 -1.10
C ALA A 814 -33.60 -22.49 -2.43
N THR A 815 -33.15 -23.72 -2.66
CA THR A 815 -32.44 -24.11 -3.88
C THR A 815 -33.15 -25.28 -4.54
N GLY A 816 -33.10 -25.33 -5.87
CA GLY A 816 -33.62 -26.43 -6.66
C GLY A 816 -32.98 -26.45 -8.04
N THR A 817 -32.99 -27.63 -8.67
CA THR A 817 -32.42 -27.85 -9.99
C THR A 817 -33.53 -28.26 -10.95
N HIS A 818 -33.68 -27.55 -12.06
CA HIS A 818 -34.63 -27.90 -13.13
C HIS A 818 -33.99 -28.68 -14.28
N GLY A 819 -32.66 -28.57 -14.48
CA GLY A 819 -31.91 -29.36 -15.47
C GLY A 819 -32.22 -29.01 -16.94
N LEU A 820 -32.79 -27.84 -17.20
CA LEU A 820 -33.20 -27.40 -18.54
C LEU A 820 -32.24 -26.36 -19.11
N THR A 821 -32.02 -26.39 -20.41
CA THR A 821 -31.51 -25.23 -21.15
C THR A 821 -32.70 -24.32 -21.47
N LEU A 822 -32.86 -23.23 -20.73
CA LEU A 822 -34.02 -22.35 -20.81
C LEU A 822 -34.21 -21.77 -22.22
N ALA A 823 -33.11 -21.43 -22.89
CA ALA A 823 -33.12 -20.93 -24.25
C ALA A 823 -33.83 -21.86 -25.26
N THR A 824 -33.76 -23.18 -25.10
CA THR A 824 -34.35 -24.18 -26.01
C THR A 824 -35.56 -24.91 -25.43
N ALA A 825 -35.78 -24.84 -24.11
CA ALA A 825 -36.91 -25.47 -23.42
C ALA A 825 -38.27 -25.04 -24.00
N THR A 826 -39.24 -25.93 -23.89
CA THR A 826 -40.64 -25.74 -24.31
C THR A 826 -41.40 -24.87 -23.30
N GLY A 827 -42.50 -24.23 -23.73
CA GLY A 827 -43.31 -23.41 -22.82
C GLY A 827 -43.81 -24.15 -21.58
N ALA A 828 -44.17 -25.43 -21.71
CA ALA A 828 -44.60 -26.26 -20.58
C ALA A 828 -43.48 -26.50 -19.56
N GLU A 829 -42.25 -26.73 -20.03
CA GLU A 829 -41.07 -26.90 -19.18
C GLU A 829 -40.71 -25.61 -18.43
N TRP A 830 -40.86 -24.45 -19.07
CA TRP A 830 -40.73 -23.14 -18.43
C TRP A 830 -41.74 -22.95 -17.29
N VAL A 831 -43.01 -23.25 -17.53
CA VAL A 831 -44.05 -23.17 -16.48
C VAL A 831 -43.76 -24.13 -15.34
N ALA A 832 -43.28 -25.34 -15.64
CA ALA A 832 -42.89 -26.31 -14.62
C ALA A 832 -41.73 -25.79 -13.74
N ALA A 833 -40.69 -25.22 -14.35
CA ALA A 833 -39.54 -24.66 -13.62
C ALA A 833 -39.95 -23.49 -12.71
N PHE A 834 -40.78 -22.56 -13.21
CA PHE A 834 -41.28 -21.44 -12.40
C PHE A 834 -42.21 -21.92 -11.28
N THR A 835 -43.10 -22.87 -11.56
CA THR A 835 -44.01 -23.42 -10.53
C THR A 835 -43.23 -24.18 -9.45
N GLN A 836 -42.16 -24.89 -9.82
CA GLN A 836 -41.26 -25.54 -8.87
C GLN A 836 -40.56 -24.49 -7.99
N ALA A 837 -40.05 -23.39 -8.58
CA ALA A 837 -39.42 -22.30 -7.83
C ALA A 837 -40.39 -21.63 -6.84
N ILE A 838 -41.65 -21.43 -7.23
CA ILE A 838 -42.72 -20.93 -6.34
C ILE A 838 -42.96 -21.95 -5.21
N GLY A 839 -43.04 -23.24 -5.53
CA GLY A 839 -43.24 -24.30 -4.55
C GLY A 839 -42.15 -24.36 -3.48
N LEU A 840 -40.89 -24.10 -3.86
CA LEU A 840 -39.77 -24.02 -2.92
C LEU A 840 -39.90 -22.85 -1.93
N LEU A 841 -40.44 -21.71 -2.36
CA LEU A 841 -40.70 -20.57 -1.47
C LEU A 841 -41.90 -20.84 -0.55
N HIS A 842 -42.96 -21.46 -1.08
CA HIS A 842 -44.11 -21.89 -0.28
C HIS A 842 -43.71 -22.90 0.79
N ALA A 843 -42.79 -23.83 0.49
CA ALA A 843 -42.25 -24.79 1.46
C ALA A 843 -41.51 -24.13 2.63
N LYS A 844 -41.02 -22.89 2.46
CA LYS A 844 -40.44 -22.06 3.52
C LYS A 844 -41.42 -21.03 4.10
N ASN A 845 -42.73 -21.19 3.87
CA ASN A 845 -43.80 -20.31 4.33
C ASN A 845 -43.80 -18.88 3.74
N PHE A 846 -43.20 -18.68 2.57
CA PHE A 846 -43.26 -17.39 1.86
C PHE A 846 -44.34 -17.40 0.79
N TYR A 847 -45.51 -16.81 1.08
CA TYR A 847 -46.70 -16.80 0.20
C TYR A 847 -46.96 -15.45 -0.51
N GLY A 848 -45.98 -14.54 -0.51
CA GLY A 848 -46.12 -13.22 -1.14
C GLY A 848 -45.91 -13.24 -2.66
N PRO A 849 -46.24 -12.13 -3.37
CA PRO A 849 -45.95 -12.01 -4.79
C PRO A 849 -44.43 -12.03 -5.04
N ILE A 850 -43.99 -12.86 -6.00
CA ILE A 850 -42.58 -13.15 -6.27
C ILE A 850 -42.13 -12.41 -7.53
N THR A 851 -41.02 -11.70 -7.44
CA THR A 851 -40.32 -11.16 -8.61
C THR A 851 -39.21 -12.13 -9.01
N PHE A 852 -39.18 -12.50 -10.29
CA PHE A 852 -38.17 -13.39 -10.85
C PHE A 852 -37.13 -12.60 -11.65
N TYR A 853 -35.86 -12.92 -11.46
CA TYR A 853 -34.74 -12.44 -12.24
C TYR A 853 -34.17 -13.60 -13.06
N VAL A 854 -33.99 -13.36 -14.37
CA VAL A 854 -33.48 -14.33 -15.35
C VAL A 854 -32.48 -13.64 -16.26
N ASN A 855 -31.57 -14.41 -16.85
CA ASN A 855 -30.64 -13.87 -17.83
C ASN A 855 -31.37 -13.20 -19.01
N TYR A 856 -30.81 -12.11 -19.54
CA TYR A 856 -31.40 -11.37 -20.66
C TYR A 856 -31.68 -12.25 -21.89
N ASN A 857 -30.79 -13.18 -22.24
CA ASN A 857 -30.96 -14.06 -23.40
C ASN A 857 -32.10 -15.06 -23.19
N ASP A 858 -32.22 -15.61 -21.98
CA ASP A 858 -33.30 -16.54 -21.63
C ASP A 858 -34.65 -15.82 -21.58
N TRP A 859 -34.67 -14.62 -21.00
CA TRP A 859 -35.84 -13.74 -21.03
C TRP A 859 -36.27 -13.39 -22.45
N PHE A 860 -35.31 -13.03 -23.30
CA PHE A 860 -35.57 -12.71 -24.70
C PHE A 860 -36.15 -13.94 -25.42
N SER A 861 -35.55 -15.12 -25.25
CA SER A 861 -36.08 -16.37 -25.80
C SER A 861 -37.54 -16.62 -25.39
N ALA A 862 -37.87 -16.42 -24.10
CA ALA A 862 -39.25 -16.56 -23.62
C ALA A 862 -40.21 -15.48 -24.17
N SER A 863 -39.69 -14.31 -24.54
CA SER A 863 -40.48 -13.18 -25.06
C SER A 863 -40.84 -13.28 -26.54
N VAL A 864 -40.03 -13.96 -27.35
CA VAL A 864 -40.29 -14.10 -28.81
C VAL A 864 -40.84 -15.47 -29.19
N ARG A 865 -40.65 -16.50 -28.37
CA ARG A 865 -41.14 -17.85 -28.68
C ARG A 865 -42.58 -18.02 -28.20
N ASP A 866 -43.40 -18.60 -29.07
CA ASP A 866 -44.76 -19.00 -28.74
C ASP A 866 -44.76 -20.09 -27.67
N TYR A 867 -45.73 -20.04 -26.74
CA TYR A 867 -45.88 -21.05 -25.70
C TYR A 867 -46.19 -22.44 -26.28
N SER A 868 -47.14 -22.50 -27.21
CA SER A 868 -47.49 -23.70 -27.96
C SER A 868 -48.25 -23.33 -29.23
N THR A 869 -48.39 -24.27 -30.18
CA THR A 869 -49.21 -24.08 -31.38
C THR A 869 -50.71 -23.98 -31.10
N GLN A 870 -51.15 -24.31 -29.88
CA GLN A 870 -52.55 -24.29 -29.45
C GLN A 870 -52.91 -23.06 -28.61
N TYR A 871 -51.92 -22.31 -28.12
CA TYR A 871 -52.10 -21.13 -27.26
C TYR A 871 -51.60 -19.88 -27.99
N GLY A 872 -52.46 -18.86 -28.11
CA GLY A 872 -52.07 -17.56 -28.64
C GLY A 872 -51.35 -16.75 -27.57
N GLY A 873 -50.01 -16.69 -27.63
CA GLY A 873 -49.19 -15.87 -26.76
C GLY A 873 -47.79 -16.44 -26.52
N THR A 874 -46.89 -15.59 -26.04
CA THR A 874 -45.49 -15.94 -25.81
C THR A 874 -45.33 -16.78 -24.54
N ILE A 875 -44.20 -17.47 -24.38
CA ILE A 875 -43.87 -18.18 -23.14
C ILE A 875 -43.90 -17.20 -21.94
N LEU A 876 -43.38 -15.98 -22.12
CA LEU A 876 -43.36 -14.93 -21.10
C LEU A 876 -44.76 -14.49 -20.66
N ASP A 877 -45.71 -14.37 -21.59
CA ASP A 877 -47.10 -14.02 -21.27
C ASP A 877 -47.75 -15.09 -20.40
N ARG A 878 -47.45 -16.36 -20.70
CA ARG A 878 -47.96 -17.47 -19.89
C ARG A 878 -47.36 -17.49 -18.48
N ILE A 879 -46.05 -17.21 -18.34
CA ILE A 879 -45.38 -17.14 -17.04
C ILE A 879 -45.94 -16.00 -16.19
N ARG A 880 -46.13 -14.81 -16.78
CA ARG A 880 -46.75 -13.66 -16.08
C ARG A 880 -48.19 -13.92 -15.67
N GLY A 881 -48.89 -14.82 -16.37
CA GLY A 881 -50.23 -15.27 -16.00
C GLY A 881 -50.28 -16.28 -14.86
N ILE A 882 -49.14 -16.76 -14.33
CA ILE A 882 -49.11 -17.67 -13.18
C ILE A 882 -49.46 -16.88 -11.90
N PRO A 883 -50.47 -17.31 -11.12
CA PRO A 883 -50.79 -16.68 -9.84
C PRO A 883 -49.58 -16.68 -8.89
N GLY A 884 -49.24 -15.52 -8.34
CA GLY A 884 -48.09 -15.34 -7.45
C GLY A 884 -46.84 -14.80 -8.12
N VAL A 885 -46.77 -14.74 -9.45
CA VAL A 885 -45.71 -14.02 -10.18
C VAL A 885 -46.04 -12.53 -10.26
N ALA A 886 -45.20 -11.69 -9.68
CA ALA A 886 -45.34 -10.23 -9.71
C ALA A 886 -44.77 -9.64 -11.00
N ASN A 887 -43.54 -10.02 -11.33
CA ASN A 887 -42.84 -9.58 -12.53
C ASN A 887 -41.70 -10.55 -12.86
N VAL A 888 -41.28 -10.55 -14.12
CA VAL A 888 -40.07 -11.24 -14.59
C VAL A 888 -39.14 -10.18 -15.20
N VAL A 889 -38.05 -9.89 -14.49
CA VAL A 889 -37.09 -8.84 -14.80
C VAL A 889 -35.91 -9.45 -15.56
N PRO A 890 -35.57 -8.93 -16.75
CA PRO A 890 -34.36 -9.33 -17.46
C PRO A 890 -33.13 -8.71 -16.80
N ALA A 891 -32.13 -9.55 -16.51
CA ALA A 891 -30.87 -9.12 -15.90
C ALA A 891 -29.67 -9.71 -16.64
N SER A 892 -28.73 -8.89 -17.08
CA SER A 892 -27.56 -9.33 -17.86
C SER A 892 -26.54 -10.11 -17.04
N ARG A 893 -26.46 -9.85 -15.74
CA ARG A 893 -25.46 -10.44 -14.81
C ARG A 893 -25.93 -11.72 -14.13
N VAL A 894 -27.21 -12.07 -14.24
CA VAL A 894 -27.71 -13.39 -13.81
C VAL A 894 -27.17 -14.44 -14.79
N PRO A 895 -26.56 -15.54 -14.31
CA PRO A 895 -26.06 -16.59 -15.19
C PRO A 895 -27.16 -17.19 -16.08
N VAL A 896 -26.77 -17.65 -17.27
CA VAL A 896 -27.68 -18.32 -18.20
C VAL A 896 -28.24 -19.59 -17.57
N ASN A 897 -29.51 -19.89 -17.84
CA ASN A 897 -30.28 -20.99 -17.28
C ASN A 897 -30.56 -20.91 -15.77
N GLU A 898 -30.26 -19.79 -15.09
CA GLU A 898 -30.63 -19.61 -13.68
C GLU A 898 -31.90 -18.77 -13.54
N ILE A 899 -32.77 -19.18 -12.60
CA ILE A 899 -33.98 -18.46 -12.22
C ILE A 899 -33.86 -18.08 -10.75
N LEU A 900 -33.86 -16.78 -10.46
CA LEU A 900 -33.79 -16.26 -9.09
C LEU A 900 -35.14 -15.65 -8.71
N GLY A 901 -35.81 -16.21 -7.70
CA GLY A 901 -37.08 -15.67 -7.18
C GLY A 901 -36.89 -14.94 -5.86
N LEU A 902 -37.41 -13.72 -5.75
CA LEU A 902 -37.40 -12.94 -4.52
C LEU A 902 -38.81 -12.44 -4.17
N VAL A 903 -39.22 -12.66 -2.92
CA VAL A 903 -40.38 -11.98 -2.35
C VAL A 903 -39.92 -10.64 -1.81
N LYS A 904 -40.39 -9.54 -2.42
CA LYS A 904 -39.97 -8.18 -2.05
C LYS A 904 -40.60 -7.72 -0.75
N ARG A 905 -40.00 -8.10 0.38
CA ARG A 905 -40.35 -7.61 1.70
C ARG A 905 -39.09 -7.29 2.48
N SER A 906 -39.16 -6.24 3.30
CA SER A 906 -38.03 -5.78 4.12
C SER A 906 -37.60 -6.78 5.18
N ASP A 907 -38.40 -7.79 5.52
CA ASP A 907 -37.98 -8.86 6.44
C ASP A 907 -37.24 -10.01 5.73
N VAL A 908 -37.36 -10.11 4.39
CA VAL A 908 -36.72 -11.15 3.59
C VAL A 908 -35.37 -10.67 3.04
N PHE A 909 -35.34 -9.44 2.51
CA PHE A 909 -34.14 -8.84 1.95
C PHE A 909 -34.14 -7.35 2.21
N GLN A 910 -32.98 -6.81 2.64
CA GLN A 910 -32.76 -5.39 2.82
C GLN A 910 -31.46 -4.98 2.16
N LEU A 911 -31.47 -3.84 1.49
CA LEU A 911 -30.27 -3.23 0.93
C LEU A 911 -29.79 -2.11 1.85
N LEU A 912 -28.61 -2.24 2.44
CA LEU A 912 -28.06 -1.21 3.32
C LEU A 912 -27.31 -0.17 2.47
N ASN A 913 -27.78 1.07 2.48
CA ASN A 913 -27.19 2.14 1.68
C ASN A 913 -26.61 3.24 2.58
N GLY A 914 -25.27 3.34 2.62
CA GLY A 914 -24.57 4.38 3.38
C GLY A 914 -24.48 5.72 2.64
N MET A 915 -24.06 5.65 1.37
CA MET A 915 -23.92 6.80 0.48
C MET A 915 -24.29 6.34 -0.93
N PRO A 916 -25.16 7.07 -1.65
CA PRO A 916 -25.42 6.77 -3.05
C PRO A 916 -24.15 6.93 -3.88
N MET A 917 -24.14 6.39 -5.11
CA MET A 917 -23.00 6.57 -6.00
C MET A 917 -22.83 8.06 -6.32
N THR A 918 -21.66 8.62 -5.99
CA THR A 918 -21.35 10.04 -6.17
C THR A 918 -19.94 10.21 -6.73
N THR A 919 -19.77 11.13 -7.68
CA THR A 919 -18.44 11.50 -8.18
C THR A 919 -17.90 12.68 -7.36
N ARG A 920 -16.64 12.60 -6.94
CA ARG A 920 -15.94 13.68 -6.23
C ARG A 920 -14.60 13.97 -6.89
N ALA A 921 -14.22 15.25 -6.95
CA ALA A 921 -12.88 15.63 -7.38
C ALA A 921 -11.86 15.36 -6.26
N LYS A 922 -10.67 14.88 -6.62
CA LYS A 922 -9.52 14.74 -5.71
C LYS A 922 -8.74 16.05 -5.64
N VAL A 923 -8.10 16.32 -4.50
CA VAL A 923 -7.34 17.56 -4.30
C VAL A 923 -6.02 17.50 -5.04
N ARG A 924 -5.78 18.49 -5.91
CA ARG A 924 -4.49 18.72 -6.57
C ARG A 924 -3.59 19.50 -5.62
N GLN A 925 -2.42 18.96 -5.27
CA GLN A 925 -1.45 19.65 -4.41
C GLN A 925 -0.48 20.51 -5.21
N ASN A 926 -0.16 20.07 -6.43
CA ASN A 926 0.68 20.79 -7.39
C ASN A 926 -0.07 21.09 -8.71
N PRO A 927 0.33 22.13 -9.47
CA PRO A 927 -0.26 22.47 -10.77
C PRO A 927 -0.15 21.39 -11.85
N GLU A 928 0.79 20.46 -11.71
CA GLU A 928 1.05 19.33 -12.60
C GLU A 928 0.42 18.01 -12.13
N ASP A 929 -0.21 17.99 -10.95
CA ASP A 929 -0.92 16.80 -10.49
C ASP A 929 -2.16 16.58 -11.37
N ASP A 930 -2.41 15.33 -11.75
CA ASP A 930 -3.63 14.94 -12.50
C ASP A 930 -4.89 14.93 -11.61
#